data_AF-A0A6N7G5N5-F1
#
_entry.id   AF-A0A6N7G5N5-F1
#
_cell.length_a   1.000
_cell.length_b   1.000
_cell.length_c   1.000
_cell.angle_alpha   90.00
_cell.angle_beta   90.00
_cell.angle_gamma   90.00
#
_symmetry.space_group_name_H-M   'P 1'
#
loop_
_entity.id
_entity.type
_entity.pdbx_description
1 polymer ?
#
loop_
_entity_poly.entity_id
_entity_poly.type
_entity_poly.pdbx_seq_one_letter_code
_entity_poly.pdbx_strand_id
1 'polypeptide(L)'
;MASTDTLRAMQAAGIDVTHEVAQGPNGTFDATVILPGGDLDQVREHGARVLDTLAAPTQEELAAELKGNAATLTAAQKRQAKPAATSPDGERGASDRPAPSARNGTLTVLRADRWTSADGDFLSVEVRSDLGEDDTVGIETDQGETHTLSPFTDRGVYLYHRMTLPEPSDAPVESITATSSDGTSLTSPTAEWAAGDVSGFPAGFQWGFTDDGYVDATQSDETIEKLAAEFPDLAEIVELPRETHGYNLPDGTPLAGHGRYPSDPYTVKAIRIGKDRDGSKTGVLLYSQEHAREWVTSLVALETAQRLLHNYGSDPTTTSLVNDLDIFIVPMINPDGVAYSLYDNRLQRDNMNVDDCDYTTPTNAGIDLNRNFSVGSLSDGYVGASSDCTSSVYAGPSELSEAESSNETWLTETFPNITFAMNTHSFGGYFMWSPAAYLPDRTTLPRPDLATEQYFFQASETILSRIKEYRGTVVWPGRTGPVVDVLYSAAGNSGDEHFYDDEVTDEPDIYAWDFEVGTPLWDETTQQWDTSAGGFFWPDFETEGFQQAMEFANGWYGILEVARAYATDDDAPTSTANVDERGVYDGPVDVFFETSEAAEIYYTIDGSRPDWDSPTVQQDGVRGGPAPVRITEDRTKLQWFAVDEAGNVEGGYDPDGTRRHGLNQVTVKIR
;
A
#
# COMPACT_ATOMS: atom_id res chain seq x y z
N MET A 1 -2.33 -17.80 -17.52
CA MET A 1 -3.24 -18.79 -16.87
C MET A 1 -4.69 -18.38 -17.06
N ALA A 2 -5.65 -19.29 -16.88
CA ALA A 2 -7.05 -19.05 -17.23
C ALA A 2 -7.95 -18.59 -16.06
N SER A 3 -7.50 -18.62 -14.80
CA SER A 3 -8.26 -18.08 -13.65
C SER A 3 -7.43 -17.96 -12.36
N THR A 4 -7.94 -17.19 -11.39
CA THR A 4 -7.43 -17.10 -10.01
C THR A 4 -7.42 -18.45 -9.29
N ASP A 5 -8.34 -19.37 -9.63
CA ASP A 5 -8.40 -20.71 -9.06
C ASP A 5 -7.21 -21.59 -9.46
N THR A 6 -6.65 -21.36 -10.66
CA THR A 6 -5.40 -22.03 -11.07
C THR A 6 -4.25 -21.61 -10.16
N LEU A 7 -4.13 -20.32 -9.84
CA LEU A 7 -3.10 -19.82 -8.91
C LEU A 7 -3.28 -20.44 -7.53
N ARG A 8 -4.51 -20.48 -7.00
CA ARG A 8 -4.77 -21.14 -5.70
C ARG A 8 -4.44 -22.62 -5.70
N ALA A 9 -4.75 -23.34 -6.79
CA ALA A 9 -4.42 -24.77 -6.89
C ALA A 9 -2.90 -24.99 -6.84
N MET A 10 -2.11 -24.08 -7.42
CA MET A 10 -0.66 -24.07 -7.31
C MET A 10 -0.19 -23.73 -5.89
N GLN A 11 -0.74 -22.69 -5.26
CA GLN A 11 -0.43 -22.31 -3.88
C GLN A 11 -0.72 -23.45 -2.89
N ALA A 12 -1.87 -24.10 -3.03
CA ALA A 12 -2.24 -25.27 -2.24
C ALA A 12 -1.35 -26.50 -2.50
N ALA A 13 -0.68 -26.55 -3.66
CA ALA A 13 0.34 -27.54 -3.98
C ALA A 13 1.74 -27.15 -3.46
N GLY A 14 1.86 -26.05 -2.71
CA GLY A 14 3.12 -25.55 -2.14
C GLY A 14 3.97 -24.75 -3.12
N ILE A 15 3.40 -24.32 -4.26
CA ILE A 15 4.07 -23.47 -5.23
C ILE A 15 3.88 -22.01 -4.82
N ASP A 16 4.96 -21.27 -4.63
CA ASP A 16 4.90 -19.84 -4.35
C ASP A 16 4.49 -19.09 -5.62
N VAL A 17 3.21 -18.72 -5.68
CA VAL A 17 2.56 -17.93 -6.74
C VAL A 17 2.07 -16.57 -6.20
N THR A 18 2.50 -16.18 -5.00
CA THR A 18 1.94 -15.00 -4.31
C THR A 18 2.46 -13.67 -4.85
N HIS A 19 3.28 -13.70 -5.90
CA HIS A 19 4.02 -12.55 -6.39
C HIS A 19 3.60 -12.18 -7.82
N GLU A 20 3.34 -10.88 -8.04
CA GLU A 20 3.10 -10.26 -9.35
C GLU A 20 2.03 -10.90 -10.25
N VAL A 21 0.83 -11.10 -9.73
CA VAL A 21 -0.30 -11.49 -10.59
C VAL A 21 -0.77 -10.27 -11.39
N ALA A 22 -0.56 -10.28 -12.70
CA ALA A 22 -1.06 -9.27 -13.64
C ALA A 22 -2.10 -9.90 -14.58
N GLN A 23 -3.17 -9.16 -14.86
CA GLN A 23 -4.14 -9.60 -15.86
C GLN A 23 -3.58 -9.30 -17.26
N GLY A 24 -3.39 -10.34 -18.05
CA GLY A 24 -3.06 -10.26 -19.46
C GLY A 24 -4.32 -10.12 -20.35
N PRO A 25 -4.14 -9.82 -21.65
CA PRO A 25 -5.25 -9.70 -22.59
C PRO A 25 -6.17 -10.93 -22.62
N ASN A 26 -7.45 -10.72 -22.93
CA ASN A 26 -8.47 -11.78 -23.07
C ASN A 26 -8.69 -12.64 -21.81
N GLY A 27 -8.57 -12.05 -20.61
CA GLY A 27 -8.83 -12.74 -19.35
C GLY A 27 -7.77 -13.76 -18.94
N THR A 28 -6.55 -13.62 -19.48
CA THR A 28 -5.40 -14.41 -19.03
C THR A 28 -4.73 -13.75 -17.82
N PHE A 29 -4.01 -14.51 -17.03
CA PHE A 29 -3.14 -13.99 -15.95
C PHE A 29 -1.69 -14.36 -16.19
N ASP A 30 -0.81 -13.39 -16.02
CA ASP A 30 0.63 -13.56 -15.93
C ASP A 30 1.01 -13.49 -14.45
N ALA A 31 1.88 -14.38 -13.99
CA ALA A 31 2.29 -14.44 -12.59
C ALA A 31 3.74 -14.92 -12.49
N THR A 32 4.46 -14.39 -11.52
CA THR A 32 5.80 -14.85 -11.18
C THR A 32 5.70 -16.02 -10.20
N VAL A 33 6.39 -17.12 -10.51
CA VAL A 33 6.30 -18.36 -9.74
C VAL A 33 7.69 -18.84 -9.35
N ILE A 34 7.89 -19.12 -8.06
CA ILE A 34 9.16 -19.68 -7.57
C ILE A 34 9.05 -21.19 -7.53
N LEU A 35 9.98 -21.86 -8.22
CA LEU A 35 10.04 -23.32 -8.31
C LEU A 35 11.36 -23.83 -7.73
N PRO A 36 11.38 -24.25 -6.46
CA PRO A 36 12.53 -24.94 -5.88
C PRO A 36 12.91 -26.15 -6.74
N GLY A 37 14.15 -26.17 -7.25
CA GLY A 37 14.64 -27.25 -8.14
C GLY A 37 14.27 -27.11 -9.61
N GLY A 38 13.49 -26.10 -10.00
CA GLY A 38 13.20 -25.76 -11.40
C GLY A 38 12.27 -26.74 -12.13
N ASP A 39 11.43 -27.48 -11.41
CA ASP A 39 10.50 -28.45 -11.99
C ASP A 39 9.30 -27.76 -12.65
N LEU A 40 9.48 -27.36 -13.91
CA LEU A 40 8.46 -26.68 -14.71
C LEU A 40 7.22 -27.53 -15.00
N ASP A 41 7.27 -28.84 -14.79
CA ASP A 41 6.13 -29.70 -15.08
C ASP A 41 5.01 -29.51 -14.04
N GLN A 42 5.34 -29.15 -12.80
CA GLN A 42 4.37 -28.83 -11.75
C GLN A 42 3.44 -27.69 -12.16
N VAL A 43 3.98 -26.61 -12.73
CA VAL A 43 3.18 -25.46 -13.20
C VAL A 43 2.32 -25.84 -14.42
N ARG A 44 2.86 -26.68 -15.32
CA ARG A 44 2.16 -27.11 -16.54
C ARG A 44 0.98 -28.04 -16.24
N GLU A 45 1.08 -28.87 -15.19
CA GLU A 45 -0.02 -29.75 -14.75
C GLU A 45 -1.27 -28.96 -14.32
N HIS A 46 -1.09 -27.74 -13.83
CA HIS A 46 -2.16 -26.81 -13.51
C HIS A 46 -2.66 -25.99 -14.73
N GLY A 47 -2.19 -26.28 -15.94
CA GLY A 47 -2.64 -25.63 -17.17
C GLY A 47 -1.97 -24.28 -17.45
N ALA A 48 -0.85 -23.96 -16.79
CA ALA A 48 -0.10 -22.74 -17.06
C ALA A 48 0.86 -22.88 -18.24
N ARG A 49 1.06 -21.75 -18.92
CA ARG A 49 2.09 -21.58 -19.96
C ARG A 49 3.25 -20.83 -19.34
N VAL A 50 4.44 -21.42 -19.39
CA VAL A 50 5.69 -20.74 -18.98
C VAL A 50 6.04 -19.71 -20.06
N LEU A 51 6.11 -18.44 -19.67
CA LEU A 51 6.46 -17.32 -20.56
C LEU A 51 7.96 -17.17 -20.68
N ASP A 52 8.62 -17.08 -19.53
CA ASP A 52 10.06 -16.98 -19.40
C ASP A 52 10.55 -17.74 -18.15
N THR A 53 11.85 -17.95 -18.04
CA THR A 53 12.51 -18.52 -16.86
C THR A 53 13.76 -17.73 -16.54
N LEU A 54 13.80 -17.09 -15.37
CA LEU A 54 15.01 -16.46 -14.87
C LEU A 54 15.84 -17.49 -14.09
N ALA A 55 17.09 -17.71 -14.51
CA ALA A 55 18.03 -18.46 -13.69
C ALA A 55 18.43 -17.61 -12.48
N ALA A 56 18.34 -18.18 -11.29
CA ALA A 56 18.77 -17.45 -10.11
C ALA A 56 20.30 -17.23 -10.13
N PRO A 57 20.79 -16.03 -9.73
CA PRO A 57 22.21 -15.77 -9.62
C PRO A 57 22.85 -16.69 -8.58
N THR A 58 24.14 -16.98 -8.79
CA THR A 58 24.96 -17.69 -7.82
C THR A 58 25.24 -16.83 -6.59
N GLN A 59 25.58 -17.47 -5.46
CA GLN A 59 25.98 -16.72 -4.27
C GLN A 59 27.23 -15.85 -4.47
N GLU A 60 28.11 -16.20 -5.43
CA GLU A 60 29.26 -15.36 -5.78
C GLU A 60 28.86 -14.08 -6.52
N GLU A 61 27.89 -14.18 -7.44
CA GLU A 61 27.33 -13.02 -8.15
C GLU A 61 26.62 -12.07 -7.17
N LEU A 62 25.81 -12.59 -6.25
CA LEU A 62 25.13 -11.79 -5.23
C LEU A 62 26.11 -11.14 -4.25
N ALA A 63 27.14 -11.88 -3.81
CA ALA A 63 28.16 -11.32 -2.94
C ALA A 63 28.90 -10.13 -3.58
N ALA A 64 28.97 -10.07 -4.90
CA ALA A 64 29.56 -8.95 -5.62
C ALA A 64 28.69 -7.67 -5.58
N GLU A 65 27.39 -7.79 -5.29
CA GLU A 65 26.45 -6.67 -5.16
C GLU A 65 26.33 -6.12 -3.73
N LEU A 66 26.98 -6.78 -2.76
CA LEU A 66 27.01 -6.32 -1.37
C LEU A 66 27.92 -5.10 -1.18
N LYS A 67 27.57 -4.27 -0.20
CA LYS A 67 28.34 -3.08 0.15
C LYS A 67 29.78 -3.39 0.50
N GLY A 68 30.68 -2.66 -0.15
CA GLY A 68 32.13 -2.86 -0.09
C GLY A 68 32.69 -3.79 -1.17
N ASN A 69 31.83 -4.57 -1.84
CA ASN A 69 32.18 -5.38 -3.02
C ASN A 69 31.61 -4.76 -4.31
N ALA A 70 30.42 -4.17 -4.23
CA ALA A 70 29.74 -3.54 -5.36
C ALA A 70 30.56 -2.39 -5.96
N ALA A 71 30.44 -2.22 -7.28
CA ALA A 71 31.06 -1.08 -7.92
C ALA A 71 30.27 0.20 -7.57
N THR A 72 30.99 1.27 -7.26
CA THR A 72 30.35 2.58 -7.08
C THR A 72 29.68 3.00 -8.38
N LEU A 73 28.38 3.29 -8.30
CA LEU A 73 27.59 3.72 -9.44
C LEU A 73 28.17 4.99 -10.09
N THR A 74 28.32 4.95 -11.41
CA THR A 74 28.71 6.16 -12.16
C THR A 74 27.59 7.19 -12.12
N ALA A 75 27.94 8.47 -12.28
CA ALA A 75 26.94 9.53 -12.38
C ALA A 75 25.96 9.33 -13.56
N ALA A 76 26.27 8.50 -14.56
CA ALA A 76 25.35 8.15 -15.63
C ALA A 76 24.34 7.09 -15.20
N GLN A 77 24.76 6.06 -14.47
CA GLN A 77 23.87 5.04 -13.90
C GLN A 77 22.94 5.64 -12.86
N LYS A 78 23.44 6.58 -12.03
CA LYS A 78 22.57 7.37 -11.14
C LYS A 78 21.52 8.22 -11.87
N ARG A 79 21.67 8.51 -13.17
CA ARG A 79 20.80 9.41 -13.95
C ARG A 79 19.88 8.69 -14.93
N GLN A 80 19.58 7.41 -14.71
CA GLN A 80 18.66 6.68 -15.59
C GLN A 80 17.20 7.06 -15.31
N ALA A 81 16.54 7.42 -16.41
CA ALA A 81 15.15 7.86 -16.60
C ALA A 81 14.79 9.26 -16.04
N LYS A 82 14.38 10.14 -16.95
CA LYS A 82 13.96 11.51 -16.67
C LYS A 82 12.71 11.82 -17.50
N PRO A 83 11.57 12.10 -16.87
CA PRO A 83 10.60 13.05 -17.40
C PRO A 83 10.91 14.46 -16.86
N ALA A 84 10.41 15.48 -17.56
CA ALA A 84 10.71 16.88 -17.26
C ALA A 84 10.11 17.31 -15.92
N ALA A 85 10.88 18.08 -15.14
CA ALA A 85 10.35 18.88 -14.04
C ALA A 85 9.12 19.66 -14.54
N THR A 86 7.96 19.41 -13.94
CA THR A 86 6.76 20.20 -14.16
C THR A 86 6.97 21.60 -13.60
N SER A 87 6.45 22.61 -14.31
CA SER A 87 6.51 24.01 -13.86
C SER A 87 5.74 24.18 -12.55
N PRO A 88 6.19 25.06 -11.64
CA PRO A 88 5.50 25.35 -10.37
C PRO A 88 4.27 26.27 -10.54
N ASP A 89 3.69 26.33 -11.75
CA ASP A 89 2.61 27.26 -12.08
C ASP A 89 1.29 26.49 -12.25
N GLY A 90 0.69 26.16 -11.11
CA GLY A 90 -0.72 25.82 -11.02
C GLY A 90 -1.03 24.99 -9.79
N GLU A 91 -1.46 25.65 -8.70
CA GLU A 91 -2.24 25.00 -7.64
C GLU A 91 -3.39 24.22 -8.29
N ARG A 92 -3.18 22.93 -8.55
CA ARG A 92 -4.25 21.96 -8.59
C ARG A 92 -4.16 21.29 -7.24
N GLY A 93 -5.20 21.46 -6.42
CA GLY A 93 -5.33 20.67 -5.21
C GLY A 93 -5.18 19.18 -5.54
N ALA A 94 -4.97 18.36 -4.50
CA ALA A 94 -5.19 16.92 -4.59
C ALA A 94 -6.40 16.68 -5.51
N SER A 95 -6.27 15.80 -6.51
CA SER A 95 -7.30 15.64 -7.52
C SER A 95 -8.65 15.55 -6.81
N ASP A 96 -9.52 16.53 -7.06
CA ASP A 96 -10.93 16.48 -6.67
C ASP A 96 -11.41 15.13 -7.18
N ARG A 97 -11.51 14.14 -6.30
CA ARG A 97 -12.02 12.82 -6.67
C ARG A 97 -13.45 12.75 -6.16
N PRO A 98 -14.45 13.32 -6.86
CA PRO A 98 -15.80 12.84 -6.69
C PRO A 98 -15.82 11.39 -7.18
N ALA A 99 -16.36 10.51 -6.34
CA ALA A 99 -16.47 9.09 -6.64
C ALA A 99 -17.08 8.88 -8.04
N PRO A 100 -16.42 8.14 -8.96
CA PRO A 100 -17.03 7.73 -10.21
C PRO A 100 -17.92 6.50 -9.95
N SER A 101 -18.62 6.42 -8.81
CA SER A 101 -19.66 5.41 -8.60
C SER A 101 -20.91 5.82 -9.36
N ALA A 102 -20.81 5.82 -10.69
CA ALA A 102 -21.99 5.81 -11.52
C ALA A 102 -22.70 4.46 -11.25
N ARG A 103 -24.02 4.48 -11.04
CA ARG A 103 -24.81 3.27 -10.80
C ARG A 103 -26.14 3.34 -11.53
N ASN A 104 -26.59 2.22 -12.11
CA ASN A 104 -27.89 2.12 -12.79
C ASN A 104 -28.63 0.80 -12.50
N GLY A 105 -28.86 0.47 -11.24
CA GLY A 105 -29.45 -0.81 -10.89
C GLY A 105 -28.44 -1.93 -11.12
N THR A 106 -28.30 -2.42 -12.37
CA THR A 106 -27.45 -3.56 -12.74
C THR A 106 -25.95 -3.29 -12.63
N LEU A 107 -25.46 -2.13 -13.08
CA LEU A 107 -24.02 -1.82 -13.11
C LEU A 107 -23.65 -0.75 -12.09
N THR A 108 -22.47 -0.89 -11.50
CA THR A 108 -21.77 0.15 -10.74
C THR A 108 -20.35 0.26 -11.30
N VAL A 109 -19.98 1.41 -11.88
CA VAL A 109 -18.57 1.67 -12.21
C VAL A 109 -17.88 1.97 -10.89
N LEU A 110 -16.87 1.18 -10.49
CA LEU A 110 -16.13 1.40 -9.25
C LEU A 110 -14.98 2.38 -9.51
N ARG A 111 -14.24 2.15 -10.59
CA ARG A 111 -13.10 2.98 -11.01
C ARG A 111 -12.98 3.03 -12.53
N ALA A 112 -12.53 4.16 -13.05
CA ALA A 112 -12.10 4.34 -14.42
C ALA A 112 -10.95 5.34 -14.42
N ASP A 113 -9.72 4.84 -14.51
CA ASP A 113 -8.50 5.62 -14.31
C ASP A 113 -7.61 5.55 -15.54
N ARG A 114 -7.05 6.69 -15.94
CA ARG A 114 -6.01 6.80 -16.95
C ARG A 114 -4.71 7.28 -16.33
N TRP A 115 -3.57 6.81 -16.82
CA TRP A 115 -2.27 7.38 -16.43
C TRP A 115 -1.26 7.23 -17.54
N THR A 116 -0.25 8.11 -17.48
CA THR A 116 0.98 8.00 -18.25
C THR A 116 2.07 7.49 -17.32
N SER A 117 2.77 6.44 -17.74
CA SER A 117 3.96 5.90 -17.09
C SER A 117 5.17 5.97 -18.05
N ALA A 118 6.35 5.57 -17.60
CA ALA A 118 7.60 5.61 -18.38
C ALA A 118 7.54 4.77 -19.68
N ASP A 119 6.61 3.82 -19.73
CA ASP A 119 6.40 2.75 -20.68
C ASP A 119 5.12 2.90 -21.53
N GLY A 120 4.35 3.97 -21.33
CA GLY A 120 3.18 4.27 -22.17
C GLY A 120 2.02 4.94 -21.44
N ASP A 121 0.91 5.03 -22.16
CA ASP A 121 -0.39 5.48 -21.64
C ASP A 121 -1.30 4.28 -21.41
N PHE A 122 -2.08 4.33 -20.34
CA PHE A 122 -2.86 3.18 -19.88
C PHE A 122 -4.25 3.57 -19.39
N LEU A 123 -5.16 2.59 -19.45
CA LEU A 123 -6.52 2.67 -18.95
C LEU A 123 -6.81 1.47 -18.03
N SER A 124 -7.30 1.74 -16.82
CA SER A 124 -7.76 0.75 -15.85
C SER A 124 -9.23 1.00 -15.54
N VAL A 125 -10.06 -0.04 -15.66
CA VAL A 125 -11.51 0.07 -15.42
C VAL A 125 -11.99 -1.09 -14.56
N GLU A 126 -12.82 -0.76 -13.58
CA GLU A 126 -13.41 -1.69 -12.63
C GLU A 126 -14.92 -1.44 -12.54
N VAL A 127 -15.72 -2.49 -12.73
CA VAL A 127 -17.19 -2.41 -12.78
C VAL A 127 -17.79 -3.58 -12.04
N ARG A 128 -18.65 -3.31 -11.06
CA ARG A 128 -19.46 -4.33 -10.39
C ARG A 128 -20.78 -4.52 -11.14
N SER A 129 -21.15 -5.79 -11.36
CA SER A 129 -22.45 -6.18 -11.91
C SER A 129 -23.27 -6.94 -10.88
N ASP A 130 -24.53 -6.55 -10.70
CA ASP A 130 -25.50 -7.26 -9.86
C ASP A 130 -25.89 -8.63 -10.44
N LEU A 131 -25.50 -8.93 -11.70
CA LEU A 131 -25.63 -10.27 -12.30
C LEU A 131 -24.48 -11.22 -11.90
N GLY A 132 -23.47 -10.73 -11.18
CA GLY A 132 -22.37 -11.54 -10.64
C GLY A 132 -21.29 -11.91 -11.67
N GLU A 133 -20.45 -12.90 -11.31
CA GLU A 133 -19.29 -13.31 -12.10
C GLU A 133 -19.63 -13.83 -13.51
N ASP A 134 -20.84 -14.36 -13.69
CA ASP A 134 -21.33 -14.93 -14.96
C ASP A 134 -21.73 -13.83 -15.98
N ASP A 135 -21.76 -12.56 -15.56
CA ASP A 135 -22.07 -11.46 -16.47
C ASP A 135 -20.94 -11.21 -17.47
N THR A 136 -21.31 -10.81 -18.68
CA THR A 136 -20.38 -10.31 -19.67
C THR A 136 -20.44 -8.79 -19.67
N VAL A 137 -19.43 -8.15 -19.06
CA VAL A 137 -19.33 -6.69 -18.98
C VAL A 137 -18.31 -6.20 -20.02
N GLY A 138 -18.79 -5.42 -20.99
CA GLY A 138 -17.95 -4.73 -21.96
C GLY A 138 -17.85 -3.24 -21.66
N ILE A 139 -16.84 -2.57 -22.20
CA ILE A 139 -16.76 -1.11 -22.23
C ILE A 139 -16.55 -0.61 -23.66
N GLU A 140 -16.99 0.63 -23.91
CA GLU A 140 -16.62 1.44 -25.07
C GLU A 140 -16.04 2.77 -24.59
N THR A 141 -14.85 3.15 -25.05
CA THR A 141 -14.24 4.47 -24.76
C THR A 141 -14.94 5.57 -25.57
N ASP A 142 -14.78 6.83 -25.17
CA ASP A 142 -15.26 7.99 -25.95
C ASP A 142 -14.60 8.13 -27.33
N GLN A 143 -13.56 7.34 -27.58
CA GLN A 143 -12.84 7.25 -28.85
C GLN A 143 -13.34 6.08 -29.72
N GLY A 144 -14.24 5.25 -29.21
CA GLY A 144 -14.84 4.11 -29.90
C GLY A 144 -14.05 2.80 -29.80
N GLU A 145 -13.06 2.72 -28.90
CA GLU A 145 -12.36 1.47 -28.60
C GLU A 145 -13.20 0.61 -27.66
N THR A 146 -13.23 -0.71 -27.88
CA THR A 146 -14.10 -1.63 -27.13
C THR A 146 -13.31 -2.74 -26.47
N HIS A 147 -13.59 -2.99 -25.20
CA HIS A 147 -12.94 -4.05 -24.41
C HIS A 147 -13.96 -4.88 -23.63
N THR A 148 -13.56 -6.08 -23.22
CA THR A 148 -14.34 -6.94 -22.32
C THR A 148 -13.58 -7.08 -21.02
N LEU A 149 -14.25 -6.77 -19.91
CA LEU A 149 -13.66 -6.89 -18.57
C LEU A 149 -13.75 -8.34 -18.11
N SER A 150 -12.81 -8.76 -17.27
CA SER A 150 -12.84 -10.11 -16.69
C SER A 150 -13.32 -10.08 -15.25
N PRO A 151 -14.12 -11.06 -14.80
CA PRO A 151 -14.54 -11.14 -13.41
C PRO A 151 -13.32 -11.38 -12.51
N PHE A 152 -13.26 -10.65 -11.41
CA PHE A 152 -12.34 -10.83 -10.32
C PHE A 152 -13.08 -11.47 -9.16
N THR A 153 -12.71 -12.70 -8.85
CA THR A 153 -13.29 -13.50 -7.78
C THR A 153 -12.20 -13.92 -6.81
N ASP A 154 -12.54 -13.85 -5.52
CA ASP A 154 -11.68 -14.37 -4.48
C ASP A 154 -12.38 -15.28 -3.48
N ARG A 155 -11.78 -16.44 -3.24
CA ARG A 155 -12.37 -17.61 -2.56
C ARG A 155 -13.78 -17.98 -3.01
N GLY A 156 -14.06 -17.83 -4.31
CA GLY A 156 -15.38 -18.10 -4.89
C GLY A 156 -16.42 -17.00 -4.61
N VAL A 157 -15.98 -15.86 -4.06
CA VAL A 157 -16.80 -14.65 -3.91
C VAL A 157 -16.47 -13.70 -5.06
N TYR A 158 -17.47 -13.34 -5.84
CA TYR A 158 -17.36 -12.32 -6.87
C TYR A 158 -17.19 -10.94 -6.22
N LEU A 159 -16.20 -10.17 -6.69
CA LEU A 159 -15.97 -8.79 -6.23
C LEU A 159 -16.44 -7.78 -7.29
N TYR A 160 -15.82 -7.83 -8.48
CA TYR A 160 -16.12 -6.94 -9.60
C TYR A 160 -15.51 -7.47 -10.90
N HIS A 161 -15.80 -6.87 -12.05
CA HIS A 161 -15.07 -7.07 -13.30
C HIS A 161 -13.98 -6.02 -13.45
N ARG A 162 -12.81 -6.38 -13.97
CA ARG A 162 -11.68 -5.45 -14.15
C ARG A 162 -10.92 -5.65 -15.46
N MET A 163 -10.20 -4.60 -15.85
CA MET A 163 -9.17 -4.61 -16.88
C MET A 163 -8.11 -3.53 -16.61
N THR A 164 -6.89 -3.77 -17.09
CA THR A 164 -5.78 -2.81 -17.08
C THR A 164 -5.00 -3.03 -18.36
N LEU A 165 -5.04 -2.09 -19.30
CA LEU A 165 -4.45 -2.26 -20.63
C LEU A 165 -3.76 -0.97 -21.11
N PRO A 166 -2.72 -1.09 -21.95
CA PRO A 166 -2.17 0.06 -22.66
C PRO A 166 -3.22 0.64 -23.62
N GLU A 167 -3.29 1.95 -23.72
CA GLU A 167 -4.19 2.68 -24.60
C GLU A 167 -3.35 3.55 -25.55
N PRO A 168 -3.09 3.11 -26.79
CA PRO A 168 -2.11 3.73 -27.68
C PRO A 168 -2.58 5.04 -28.35
N SER A 169 -3.60 5.70 -27.81
CA SER A 169 -4.21 6.86 -28.44
C SER A 169 -3.43 8.16 -28.20
N ASP A 170 -3.37 9.02 -29.23
CA ASP A 170 -2.76 10.37 -29.15
C ASP A 170 -3.56 11.35 -28.26
N ALA A 171 -4.74 10.96 -27.76
CA ALA A 171 -5.59 11.76 -26.89
C ALA A 171 -6.02 10.96 -25.65
N PRO A 172 -6.17 11.62 -24.47
CA PRO A 172 -6.67 10.95 -23.27
C PRO A 172 -8.10 10.45 -23.48
N VAL A 173 -8.40 9.25 -22.97
CA VAL A 173 -9.78 8.73 -22.87
C VAL A 173 -10.48 9.51 -21.76
N GLU A 174 -11.51 10.29 -22.07
CA GLU A 174 -12.20 11.16 -21.09
C GLU A 174 -13.41 10.47 -20.43
N SER A 175 -13.96 9.43 -21.06
CA SER A 175 -15.06 8.65 -20.49
C SER A 175 -15.16 7.24 -21.07
N ILE A 176 -15.80 6.36 -20.32
CA ILE A 176 -16.13 5.00 -20.73
C ILE A 176 -17.63 4.76 -20.62
N THR A 177 -18.16 3.85 -21.43
CA THR A 177 -19.54 3.33 -21.32
C THR A 177 -19.48 1.83 -21.08
N ALA A 178 -19.78 1.41 -19.85
CA ALA A 178 -19.91 0.00 -19.48
C ALA A 178 -21.26 -0.55 -19.94
N THR A 179 -21.29 -1.79 -20.44
CA THR A 179 -22.50 -2.48 -20.92
C THR A 179 -22.53 -3.92 -20.39
N SER A 180 -23.63 -4.28 -19.73
CA SER A 180 -23.92 -5.63 -19.22
C SER A 180 -24.55 -6.51 -20.29
N SER A 181 -24.52 -7.84 -20.10
CA SER A 181 -25.18 -8.80 -20.98
C SER A 181 -26.70 -8.66 -21.06
N ASP A 182 -27.34 -8.01 -20.07
CA ASP A 182 -28.77 -7.71 -20.08
C ASP A 182 -29.13 -6.46 -20.93
N GLY A 183 -28.12 -5.78 -21.47
CA GLY A 183 -28.26 -4.57 -22.29
C GLY A 183 -28.26 -3.26 -21.49
N THR A 184 -28.14 -3.32 -20.17
CA THR A 184 -27.98 -2.15 -19.31
C THR A 184 -26.63 -1.50 -19.56
N SER A 185 -26.60 -0.17 -19.71
CA SER A 185 -25.35 0.57 -19.95
C SER A 185 -25.24 1.83 -19.11
N LEU A 186 -24.00 2.14 -18.73
CA LEU A 186 -23.65 3.18 -17.78
C LEU A 186 -22.39 3.92 -18.25
N THR A 187 -22.48 5.24 -18.40
CA THR A 187 -21.33 6.07 -18.77
C THR A 187 -20.72 6.69 -17.51
N SER A 188 -19.40 6.68 -17.42
CA SER A 188 -18.61 7.30 -16.35
C SER A 188 -17.45 8.10 -16.95
N PRO A 189 -17.11 9.28 -16.40
CA PRO A 189 -15.85 9.94 -16.72
C PRO A 189 -14.67 9.08 -16.25
N THR A 190 -13.50 9.31 -16.84
CA THR A 190 -12.22 8.80 -16.34
C THR A 190 -11.53 9.84 -15.46
N ALA A 191 -10.71 9.38 -14.51
CA ALA A 191 -9.83 10.22 -13.70
C ALA A 191 -8.36 10.00 -14.09
N GLU A 192 -7.52 11.03 -13.94
CA GLU A 192 -6.08 10.87 -14.10
C GLU A 192 -5.46 10.37 -12.78
N TRP A 193 -4.71 9.27 -12.83
CA TRP A 193 -4.14 8.60 -11.67
C TRP A 193 -2.67 8.96 -11.46
N ALA A 194 -2.26 9.05 -10.17
CA ALA A 194 -0.94 9.51 -9.76
C ALA A 194 -0.61 10.87 -10.40
N ALA A 195 -1.56 11.79 -10.28
CA ALA A 195 -1.58 13.10 -10.93
C ALA A 195 -1.43 14.27 -9.94
N GLY A 196 -1.11 13.98 -8.68
CA GLY A 196 -0.81 14.98 -7.66
C GLY A 196 0.30 15.94 -8.08
N ASP A 197 0.12 17.23 -7.76
CA ASP A 197 1.12 18.27 -8.00
C ASP A 197 2.19 18.22 -6.91
N VAL A 198 3.21 17.39 -7.13
CA VAL A 198 4.35 17.28 -6.23
C VAL A 198 5.48 18.20 -6.70
N SER A 199 5.89 19.14 -5.85
CA SER A 199 6.96 20.06 -6.21
C SER A 199 8.28 19.31 -6.30
N GLY A 200 8.89 19.23 -7.48
CA GLY A 200 10.10 18.41 -7.60
C GLY A 200 11.28 18.90 -6.74
N PHE A 201 12.21 17.99 -6.44
CA PHE A 201 13.34 18.33 -5.56
C PHE A 201 14.22 19.46 -6.17
N PRO A 202 14.59 20.49 -5.37
CA PRO A 202 15.27 21.67 -5.89
C PRO A 202 16.70 21.36 -6.36
N ALA A 203 17.24 22.24 -7.21
CA ALA A 203 18.63 22.17 -7.64
C ALA A 203 19.58 22.30 -6.43
N GLY A 204 20.28 21.20 -6.11
CA GLY A 204 21.17 21.12 -4.94
C GLY A 204 20.66 20.21 -3.82
N PHE A 205 19.45 19.66 -3.94
CA PHE A 205 18.99 18.57 -3.07
C PHE A 205 19.98 17.40 -3.12
N GLN A 206 20.36 16.89 -1.96
CA GLN A 206 21.30 15.79 -1.79
C GLN A 206 20.55 14.46 -1.72
N TRP A 207 20.99 13.48 -2.50
CA TRP A 207 20.37 12.16 -2.65
C TRP A 207 21.37 11.17 -3.25
N GLY A 208 20.98 9.89 -3.33
CA GLY A 208 21.77 8.81 -3.90
C GLY A 208 22.93 8.42 -3.00
N PHE A 209 22.66 8.33 -1.70
CA PHE A 209 23.61 7.99 -0.65
C PHE A 209 23.79 6.47 -0.48
N THR A 210 22.82 5.67 -0.91
CA THR A 210 22.88 4.20 -0.91
C THR A 210 23.36 3.64 -2.25
N ASP A 211 24.41 4.24 -2.82
CA ASP A 211 24.92 3.93 -4.17
C ASP A 211 26.07 2.91 -4.19
N ASP A 212 26.26 2.19 -3.08
CA ASP A 212 27.44 1.38 -2.83
C ASP A 212 27.18 -0.08 -2.51
N GLY A 213 25.95 -0.57 -2.74
CA GLY A 213 25.56 -1.99 -2.69
C GLY A 213 24.41 -2.26 -1.71
N TYR A 214 23.92 -3.50 -1.71
CA TYR A 214 23.02 -4.00 -0.66
C TYR A 214 23.75 -4.11 0.67
N VAL A 215 23.02 -3.93 1.77
CA VAL A 215 23.59 -3.85 3.12
C VAL A 215 23.09 -4.97 4.02
N ASP A 216 23.94 -5.39 4.96
CA ASP A 216 23.52 -6.18 6.13
C ASP A 216 23.11 -5.27 7.31
N ALA A 217 22.58 -5.87 8.38
CA ALA A 217 22.12 -5.11 9.56
C ALA A 217 23.26 -4.38 10.30
N THR A 218 24.49 -4.90 10.30
CA THR A 218 25.62 -4.19 10.92
C THR A 218 25.96 -2.93 10.12
N GLN A 219 26.00 -3.01 8.79
CA GLN A 219 26.26 -1.87 7.91
C GLN A 219 25.13 -0.85 7.94
N SER A 220 23.88 -1.32 8.10
CA SER A 220 22.71 -0.48 8.29
C SER A 220 22.78 0.31 9.60
N ASP A 221 23.07 -0.38 10.72
CA ASP A 221 23.27 0.22 12.04
C ASP A 221 24.41 1.24 12.04
N GLU A 222 25.57 0.88 11.47
CA GLU A 222 26.70 1.81 11.34
C GLU A 222 26.31 3.09 10.61
N THR A 223 25.41 3.00 9.61
CA THR A 223 24.91 4.15 8.86
C THR A 223 24.04 5.04 9.74
N ILE A 224 23.03 4.49 10.43
CA ILE A 224 22.14 5.30 11.27
C ILE A 224 22.83 5.84 12.53
N GLU A 225 23.75 5.09 13.14
CA GLU A 225 24.53 5.54 14.30
C GLU A 225 25.44 6.70 13.92
N LYS A 226 26.07 6.64 12.74
CA LYS A 226 26.87 7.74 12.21
C LYS A 226 26.01 8.97 11.97
N LEU A 227 24.80 8.82 11.43
CA LEU A 227 23.87 9.93 11.22
C LEU A 227 23.44 10.58 12.54
N ALA A 228 23.06 9.79 13.54
CA ALA A 228 22.72 10.28 14.87
C ALA A 228 23.90 11.02 15.53
N ALA A 229 25.13 10.52 15.34
CA ALA A 229 26.33 11.19 15.83
C ALA A 229 26.68 12.48 15.06
N GLU A 230 26.40 12.55 13.76
CA GLU A 230 26.62 13.74 12.91
C GLU A 230 25.58 14.83 13.18
N PHE A 231 24.34 14.43 13.48
CA PHE A 231 23.19 15.31 13.68
C PHE A 231 22.52 15.13 15.06
N PRO A 232 23.24 15.24 16.19
CA PRO A 232 22.71 14.90 17.52
C PRO A 232 21.56 15.82 17.98
N ASP A 233 21.46 17.03 17.42
CA ASP A 233 20.35 17.94 17.71
C ASP A 233 19.05 17.54 16.99
N LEU A 234 19.12 16.65 15.99
CA LEU A 234 18.00 16.27 15.12
C LEU A 234 17.70 14.77 15.15
N ALA A 235 18.67 13.93 15.53
CA ALA A 235 18.53 12.48 15.49
C ALA A 235 19.09 11.80 16.75
N GLU A 236 18.46 10.69 17.13
CA GLU A 236 18.92 9.76 18.16
C GLU A 236 18.61 8.32 17.78
N ILE A 237 19.32 7.37 18.40
CA ILE A 237 19.06 5.93 18.24
C ILE A 237 18.09 5.47 19.31
N VAL A 238 17.09 4.70 18.90
CA VAL A 238 16.18 3.96 19.78
C VAL A 238 16.54 2.48 19.65
N GLU A 239 17.06 1.90 20.72
CA GLU A 239 17.29 0.45 20.81
C GLU A 239 15.99 -0.24 21.20
N LEU A 240 15.55 -1.20 20.40
CA LEU A 240 14.33 -1.95 20.66
C LEU A 240 14.64 -3.03 21.72
N PRO A 241 13.72 -3.27 22.67
CA PRO A 241 14.08 -3.91 23.94
C PRO A 241 14.24 -5.43 23.88
N ARG A 242 13.74 -6.10 22.83
CA ARG A 242 13.80 -7.56 22.70
C ARG A 242 14.86 -7.92 21.67
N GLU A 243 15.87 -8.66 22.09
CA GLU A 243 16.90 -9.17 21.18
C GLU A 243 16.31 -10.30 20.31
N THR A 244 16.70 -10.34 19.04
CA THR A 244 16.29 -11.40 18.11
C THR A 244 16.86 -12.75 18.52
N HIS A 245 16.37 -13.83 17.90
CA HIS A 245 16.92 -15.17 18.16
C HIS A 245 18.41 -15.26 17.76
N GLY A 246 18.78 -14.49 16.73
CA GLY A 246 20.09 -14.56 16.12
C GLY A 246 20.18 -15.76 15.18
N TYR A 247 21.33 -15.90 14.53
CA TYR A 247 21.52 -16.91 13.48
C TYR A 247 22.11 -18.23 14.04
N ASN A 248 21.39 -18.88 14.97
CA ASN A 248 21.80 -20.16 15.58
C ASN A 248 20.67 -21.20 15.60
N LEU A 249 21.07 -22.46 15.74
CA LEU A 249 20.23 -23.56 16.20
C LEU A 249 19.95 -23.44 17.71
N PRO A 250 18.92 -24.15 18.23
CA PRO A 250 18.53 -24.10 19.64
C PRO A 250 19.65 -24.52 20.62
N ASP A 251 20.63 -25.29 20.14
CA ASP A 251 21.79 -25.73 20.93
C ASP A 251 22.97 -24.75 20.89
N GLY A 252 22.77 -23.57 20.29
CA GLY A 252 23.78 -22.52 20.10
C GLY A 252 24.77 -22.79 18.96
N THR A 253 24.55 -23.83 18.17
CA THR A 253 25.35 -24.09 16.96
C THR A 253 24.89 -23.16 15.84
N PRO A 254 25.78 -22.45 15.14
CA PRO A 254 25.37 -21.65 13.98
C PRO A 254 24.67 -22.49 12.91
N LEU A 255 23.60 -21.97 12.33
CA LEU A 255 23.04 -22.49 11.08
C LEU A 255 24.12 -22.33 9.99
N ALA A 256 24.35 -23.35 9.18
CA ALA A 256 25.61 -23.55 8.46
C ALA A 256 26.01 -22.40 7.51
N GLY A 257 27.30 -22.03 7.44
CA GLY A 257 27.90 -21.49 6.20
C GLY A 257 28.91 -20.35 6.30
N HIS A 258 28.84 -19.42 7.27
CA HIS A 258 29.80 -18.29 7.31
C HIS A 258 30.18 -17.81 8.72
N GLY A 259 31.40 -17.27 8.84
CA GLY A 259 31.95 -16.64 10.05
C GLY A 259 32.21 -15.13 9.88
N ARG A 260 31.37 -14.46 9.08
CA ARG A 260 31.47 -13.00 8.80
C ARG A 260 30.46 -12.17 9.57
N TYR A 261 29.29 -12.72 9.88
CA TYR A 261 28.25 -12.06 10.65
C TYR A 261 28.19 -12.68 12.07
N PRO A 262 28.06 -11.89 13.15
CA PRO A 262 27.90 -12.42 14.50
C PRO A 262 26.64 -13.29 14.59
N SER A 263 26.73 -14.48 15.18
CA SER A 263 25.56 -15.34 15.36
C SER A 263 24.79 -15.07 16.66
N ASP A 264 25.24 -14.11 17.46
CA ASP A 264 24.60 -13.74 18.73
C ASP A 264 23.24 -13.04 18.50
N PRO A 265 22.33 -13.05 19.48
CA PRO A 265 21.11 -12.23 19.47
C PRO A 265 21.39 -10.79 19.04
N TYR A 266 20.50 -10.22 18.21
CA TYR A 266 20.68 -8.87 17.67
C TYR A 266 19.71 -7.89 18.32
N THR A 267 20.18 -6.71 18.71
CA THR A 267 19.32 -5.61 19.15
C THR A 267 18.90 -4.79 17.93
N VAL A 268 17.61 -4.86 17.56
CA VAL A 268 17.05 -4.03 16.49
C VAL A 268 17.12 -2.55 16.89
N LYS A 269 17.40 -1.67 15.94
CA LYS A 269 17.52 -0.23 16.17
C LYS A 269 16.65 0.57 15.21
N ALA A 270 16.04 1.61 15.74
CA ALA A 270 15.45 2.69 14.97
C ALA A 270 16.32 3.95 15.06
N ILE A 271 16.26 4.78 14.02
CA ILE A 271 16.67 6.19 14.12
C ILE A 271 15.44 7.06 14.27
N ARG A 272 15.41 7.87 15.33
CA ARG A 272 14.35 8.85 15.57
C ARG A 272 14.84 10.23 15.14
N ILE A 273 14.15 10.85 14.18
CA ILE A 273 14.51 12.13 13.54
C ILE A 273 13.41 13.15 13.79
N GLY A 274 13.77 14.32 14.29
CA GLY A 274 12.84 15.43 14.52
C GLY A 274 13.52 16.56 15.24
N LYS A 275 13.07 17.80 15.07
CA LYS A 275 13.64 18.94 15.79
C LYS A 275 13.28 18.90 17.27
N ASP A 276 12.02 18.57 17.55
CA ASP A 276 11.47 18.36 18.88
C ASP A 276 11.02 16.90 18.97
N ARG A 277 11.68 16.12 19.85
CA ARG A 277 11.49 14.67 20.02
C ARG A 277 10.91 14.33 21.39
N ASP A 278 9.93 15.12 21.83
CA ASP A 278 9.27 15.00 23.14
C ASP A 278 7.87 14.40 23.07
N GLY A 279 7.46 13.92 21.88
CA GLY A 279 6.14 13.35 21.61
C GLY A 279 5.04 14.39 21.35
N SER A 280 5.38 15.68 21.27
CA SER A 280 4.39 16.74 20.96
C SER A 280 4.07 16.89 19.47
N LYS A 281 4.81 16.23 18.60
CA LYS A 281 4.65 16.25 17.14
C LYS A 281 4.00 14.96 16.66
N THR A 282 3.22 15.04 15.60
CA THR A 282 2.68 13.87 14.90
C THR A 282 3.82 12.93 14.52
N GLY A 283 3.71 11.69 14.95
CA GLY A 283 4.71 10.65 14.77
C GLY A 283 4.46 9.86 13.49
N VAL A 284 5.55 9.49 12.82
CA VAL A 284 5.51 8.66 11.62
C VAL A 284 6.48 7.50 11.78
N LEU A 285 5.99 6.26 11.70
CA LEU A 285 6.78 5.04 11.75
C LEU A 285 7.00 4.48 10.34
N LEU A 286 8.24 4.46 9.88
CA LEU A 286 8.63 3.88 8.59
C LEU A 286 9.55 2.70 8.85
N TYR A 287 9.23 1.53 8.31
CA TYR A 287 9.95 0.30 8.65
C TYR A 287 10.08 -0.63 7.44
N SER A 288 11.16 -1.41 7.45
CA SER A 288 11.60 -2.22 6.31
C SER A 288 12.15 -3.58 6.76
N GLN A 289 12.18 -4.53 5.83
CA GLN A 289 12.71 -5.89 6.01
C GLN A 289 12.10 -6.65 7.19
N GLU A 290 10.77 -6.74 7.24
CA GLU A 290 10.10 -7.82 7.96
C GLU A 290 10.42 -9.16 7.28
N HIS A 291 10.40 -9.19 5.94
CA HIS A 291 10.91 -10.32 5.17
C HIS A 291 12.37 -10.14 4.77
N ALA A 292 13.16 -11.18 5.00
CA ALA A 292 14.61 -11.14 4.84
C ALA A 292 15.13 -11.05 3.39
N ARG A 293 14.39 -11.60 2.43
CA ARG A 293 14.79 -11.65 1.01
C ARG A 293 14.63 -10.33 0.26
N GLU A 294 14.00 -9.34 0.86
CA GLU A 294 13.52 -8.12 0.19
C GLU A 294 14.56 -7.00 0.32
N TRP A 295 15.69 -7.16 -0.36
CA TRP A 295 16.92 -6.42 -0.04
C TRP A 295 16.86 -4.90 -0.33
N VAL A 296 15.96 -4.47 -1.22
CA VAL A 296 15.80 -3.05 -1.60
C VAL A 296 15.21 -2.22 -0.46
N THR A 297 14.34 -2.80 0.37
CA THR A 297 13.50 -2.06 1.32
C THR A 297 14.32 -1.35 2.40
N SER A 298 15.44 -1.95 2.83
CA SER A 298 16.36 -1.29 3.77
C SER A 298 17.08 -0.09 3.14
N LEU A 299 17.36 -0.13 1.84
CA LEU A 299 17.97 1.00 1.14
C LEU A 299 17.00 2.19 1.05
N VAL A 300 15.70 1.95 0.88
CA VAL A 300 14.65 2.99 0.95
C VAL A 300 14.72 3.71 2.30
N ALA A 301 14.84 2.95 3.39
CA ALA A 301 14.92 3.49 4.74
C ALA A 301 16.17 4.33 4.98
N LEU A 302 17.34 3.79 4.63
CA LEU A 302 18.62 4.47 4.80
C LEU A 302 18.75 5.70 3.90
N GLU A 303 18.26 5.65 2.67
CA GLU A 303 18.23 6.80 1.78
C GLU A 303 17.34 7.91 2.35
N THR A 304 16.14 7.56 2.84
CA THR A 304 15.21 8.54 3.44
C THR A 304 15.82 9.23 4.66
N ALA A 305 16.41 8.46 5.59
CA ALA A 305 17.07 9.02 6.77
C ALA A 305 18.21 9.99 6.39
N GLN A 306 19.02 9.62 5.39
CA GLN A 306 20.11 10.47 4.90
C GLN A 306 19.59 11.75 4.22
N ARG A 307 18.55 11.64 3.38
CA ARG A 307 17.94 12.81 2.73
C ARG A 307 17.36 13.79 3.76
N LEU A 308 16.67 13.31 4.79
CA LEU A 308 16.08 14.15 5.84
C LEU A 308 17.15 14.96 6.57
N LEU A 309 18.24 14.32 6.99
CA LEU A 309 19.28 14.97 7.79
C LEU A 309 20.22 15.85 6.97
N HIS A 310 20.68 15.38 5.81
CA HIS A 310 21.63 16.15 4.99
C HIS A 310 20.99 17.33 4.25
N ASN A 311 19.67 17.34 4.06
CA ASN A 311 18.96 18.47 3.45
C ASN A 311 18.29 19.41 4.47
N TYR A 312 18.35 19.11 5.77
CA TYR A 312 17.84 19.99 6.82
C TYR A 312 18.55 21.36 6.81
N GLY A 313 17.76 22.44 6.76
CA GLY A 313 18.24 23.82 6.71
C GLY A 313 18.62 24.31 5.31
N SER A 314 18.77 23.42 4.32
CA SER A 314 19.02 23.80 2.91
C SER A 314 17.80 23.63 2.01
N ASP A 315 16.96 22.63 2.29
CA ASP A 315 15.72 22.38 1.57
C ASP A 315 14.51 22.77 2.46
N PRO A 316 13.65 23.72 2.04
CA PRO A 316 12.52 24.17 2.85
C PRO A 316 11.53 23.06 3.20
N THR A 317 11.23 22.17 2.25
CA THR A 317 10.28 21.06 2.47
C THR A 317 10.82 20.12 3.54
N THR A 318 12.03 19.59 3.36
CA THR A 318 12.72 18.73 4.35
C THR A 318 12.85 19.40 5.72
N THR A 319 13.18 20.69 5.74
CA THR A 319 13.28 21.46 7.00
C THR A 319 11.95 21.51 7.73
N SER A 320 10.85 21.65 6.99
CA SER A 320 9.51 21.70 7.57
C SER A 320 9.07 20.33 8.07
N LEU A 321 9.34 19.25 7.31
CA LEU A 321 9.10 17.88 7.75
C LEU A 321 9.79 17.57 9.09
N VAL A 322 11.10 17.83 9.19
CA VAL A 322 11.87 17.56 10.41
C VAL A 322 11.46 18.47 11.58
N ASN A 323 10.96 19.69 11.33
CA ASN A 323 10.50 20.58 12.40
C ASN A 323 9.11 20.22 12.94
N ASP A 324 8.25 19.70 12.07
CA ASP A 324 6.82 19.53 12.34
C ASP A 324 6.45 18.08 12.71
N LEU A 325 7.33 17.10 12.48
CA LEU A 325 7.11 15.68 12.73
C LEU A 325 8.11 15.05 13.71
N ASP A 326 7.73 13.89 14.24
CA ASP A 326 8.58 12.96 15.00
C ASP A 326 8.71 11.63 14.24
N ILE A 327 9.82 11.45 13.54
CA ILE A 327 9.96 10.41 12.52
C ILE A 327 10.78 9.25 13.06
N PHE A 328 10.23 8.04 13.05
CA PHE A 328 10.88 6.80 13.45
C PHE A 328 11.16 5.97 12.21
N ILE A 329 12.43 5.64 11.96
CA ILE A 329 12.82 4.79 10.84
C ILE A 329 13.49 3.53 11.37
N VAL A 330 12.94 2.36 11.07
CA VAL A 330 13.55 1.05 11.36
C VAL A 330 14.05 0.43 10.06
N PRO A 331 15.36 0.51 9.75
CA PRO A 331 15.85 0.04 8.46
C PRO A 331 15.77 -1.48 8.26
N MET A 332 15.82 -2.25 9.35
CA MET A 332 15.75 -3.71 9.33
C MET A 332 15.08 -4.25 10.58
N ILE A 333 13.89 -4.82 10.40
CA ILE A 333 13.17 -5.54 11.46
C ILE A 333 13.75 -6.94 11.68
N ASN A 334 14.15 -7.63 10.61
CA ASN A 334 14.57 -9.04 10.62
C ASN A 334 16.10 -9.22 10.37
N PRO A 335 16.98 -8.77 11.26
CA PRO A 335 18.42 -8.77 11.01
C PRO A 335 19.03 -10.18 10.84
N ASP A 336 18.52 -11.19 11.55
CA ASP A 336 19.06 -12.55 11.48
C ASP A 336 18.62 -13.28 10.21
N GLY A 337 17.35 -13.16 9.81
CA GLY A 337 16.86 -13.66 8.52
C GLY A 337 17.60 -13.02 7.36
N VAL A 338 17.83 -11.70 7.42
CA VAL A 338 18.56 -10.95 6.37
C VAL A 338 19.99 -11.44 6.26
N ALA A 339 20.69 -11.66 7.38
CA ALA A 339 22.02 -12.24 7.36
C ALA A 339 22.02 -13.63 6.67
N TYR A 340 21.05 -14.49 6.99
CA TYR A 340 20.92 -15.78 6.31
C TYR A 340 20.62 -15.63 4.81
N SER A 341 19.78 -14.66 4.46
CA SER A 341 19.44 -14.35 3.07
C SER A 341 20.67 -13.94 2.25
N LEU A 342 21.45 -12.98 2.75
CA LEU A 342 22.61 -12.43 2.04
C LEU A 342 23.76 -13.43 1.88
N TYR A 343 23.97 -14.32 2.85
CA TYR A 343 25.19 -15.14 2.91
C TYR A 343 24.99 -16.62 2.63
N ASP A 344 23.80 -17.17 2.81
CA ASP A 344 23.59 -18.61 2.75
C ASP A 344 22.42 -19.00 1.83
N ASN A 345 21.22 -18.49 2.09
CA ASN A 345 20.02 -18.78 1.30
C ASN A 345 19.20 -17.51 0.99
N ARG A 346 19.45 -16.89 -0.16
CA ARG A 346 18.72 -15.69 -0.64
C ARG A 346 17.19 -15.78 -0.64
N LEU A 347 16.62 -16.99 -0.69
CA LEU A 347 15.17 -17.17 -0.65
C LEU A 347 14.59 -17.11 0.77
N GLN A 348 15.45 -17.00 1.79
CA GLN A 348 15.04 -16.83 3.17
C GLN A 348 14.12 -15.62 3.28
N ARG A 349 12.88 -15.89 3.70
CA ARG A 349 11.84 -14.89 3.94
C ARG A 349 11.70 -14.62 5.43
N ASP A 350 11.67 -15.70 6.21
CA ASP A 350 11.32 -15.72 7.62
C ASP A 350 12.51 -15.27 8.50
N ASN A 351 12.30 -15.11 9.80
CA ASN A 351 13.41 -14.95 10.75
C ASN A 351 14.22 -16.24 10.91
N MET A 352 15.17 -16.30 11.85
CA MET A 352 15.98 -17.51 12.08
C MET A 352 15.62 -18.27 13.36
N ASN A 353 14.42 -18.06 13.92
CA ASN A 353 13.95 -18.83 15.07
C ASN A 353 13.49 -20.23 14.65
N VAL A 354 14.22 -21.24 15.12
CA VAL A 354 14.02 -22.65 14.73
C VAL A 354 13.60 -23.55 15.88
N ASP A 355 13.30 -22.99 17.05
CA ASP A 355 13.02 -23.76 18.27
C ASP A 355 11.77 -24.65 18.15
N ASP A 356 10.83 -24.27 17.29
CA ASP A 356 9.51 -24.90 17.18
C ASP A 356 9.40 -25.95 16.06
N CYS A 357 10.47 -26.17 15.28
CA CYS A 357 10.47 -27.18 14.20
C CYS A 357 11.77 -28.02 14.19
N ASP A 358 11.63 -29.33 13.91
CA ASP A 358 12.79 -30.21 13.69
C ASP A 358 13.35 -30.01 12.27
N TYR A 359 14.17 -28.99 12.09
CA TYR A 359 14.81 -28.70 10.82
C TYR A 359 15.96 -29.65 10.54
N THR A 360 15.63 -30.78 9.90
CA THR A 360 16.64 -31.68 9.32
C THR A 360 17.28 -31.12 8.04
N THR A 361 16.64 -30.11 7.41
CA THR A 361 17.17 -29.34 6.27
C THR A 361 16.71 -27.87 6.36
N PRO A 362 17.60 -26.86 6.24
CA PRO A 362 17.28 -25.44 6.50
C PRO A 362 16.40 -24.70 5.48
N THR A 363 15.84 -25.37 4.47
CA THR A 363 15.35 -24.66 3.27
C THR A 363 14.10 -23.80 3.46
N ASN A 364 13.42 -23.87 4.61
CA ASN A 364 12.30 -23.01 5.06
C ASN A 364 12.33 -22.92 6.60
N ALA A 365 13.42 -22.41 7.18
CA ALA A 365 13.58 -22.27 8.61
C ALA A 365 13.04 -20.91 9.08
N GLY A 366 12.32 -20.85 10.20
CA GLY A 366 11.88 -19.58 10.78
C GLY A 366 10.37 -19.40 10.91
N ILE A 367 9.99 -18.20 11.34
CA ILE A 367 8.62 -17.70 11.46
C ILE A 367 8.45 -16.47 10.57
N ASP A 368 7.35 -16.42 9.82
CA ASP A 368 7.00 -15.26 8.98
C ASP A 368 6.50 -14.15 9.91
N LEU A 369 7.33 -13.11 10.09
CA LEU A 369 7.05 -12.00 10.99
C LEU A 369 5.74 -11.29 10.64
N ASN A 370 5.44 -11.17 9.34
CA ASN A 370 4.21 -10.54 8.85
C ASN A 370 3.01 -11.51 8.85
N ARG A 371 3.11 -12.61 9.61
CA ARG A 371 2.00 -13.53 9.98
C ARG A 371 1.94 -13.75 11.50
N ASN A 372 2.85 -13.14 12.28
CA ASN A 372 3.01 -13.38 13.71
C ASN A 372 2.21 -12.39 14.59
N PHE A 373 1.58 -11.37 14.00
CA PHE A 373 0.84 -10.35 14.75
C PHE A 373 -0.51 -10.87 15.29
N SER A 374 -1.08 -10.12 16.23
CA SER A 374 -2.23 -10.56 17.04
C SER A 374 -3.58 -10.24 16.40
N VAL A 375 -3.67 -9.16 15.62
CA VAL A 375 -4.91 -8.77 14.94
C VAL A 375 -5.15 -9.58 13.67
N GLY A 376 -6.38 -10.07 13.49
CA GLY A 376 -6.78 -10.80 12.28
C GLY A 376 -5.95 -12.06 12.08
N SER A 377 -5.55 -12.73 13.16
CA SER A 377 -4.53 -13.76 13.14
C SER A 377 -5.07 -15.14 12.70
N LEU A 378 -4.15 -16.07 12.50
CA LEU A 378 -4.51 -17.49 12.30
C LEU A 378 -5.31 -18.06 13.49
N SER A 379 -5.01 -17.63 14.72
CA SER A 379 -5.65 -18.11 15.95
C SER A 379 -7.13 -17.72 16.00
N ASP A 380 -7.47 -16.58 15.41
CA ASP A 380 -8.83 -16.07 15.26
C ASP A 380 -9.61 -16.71 14.11
N GLY A 381 -8.95 -17.55 13.31
CA GLY A 381 -9.54 -18.29 12.20
C GLY A 381 -9.49 -17.55 10.85
N TYR A 382 -8.75 -16.44 10.78
CA TYR A 382 -8.47 -15.76 9.52
C TYR A 382 -7.54 -16.59 8.64
N VAL A 383 -7.64 -16.39 7.34
CA VAL A 383 -6.86 -17.16 6.36
C VAL A 383 -5.65 -16.36 5.88
N GLY A 384 -4.61 -17.04 5.39
CA GLY A 384 -3.40 -16.35 4.89
C GLY A 384 -2.11 -16.67 5.65
N ALA A 385 -2.24 -17.41 6.74
CA ALA A 385 -1.15 -17.93 7.55
C ALA A 385 -1.25 -19.45 7.69
N SER A 386 -0.18 -20.09 8.17
CA SER A 386 -0.08 -21.52 8.41
C SER A 386 0.36 -21.83 9.85
N SER A 387 -0.08 -22.98 10.36
CA SER A 387 0.43 -23.58 11.62
C SER A 387 1.46 -24.68 11.36
N ASP A 388 1.78 -24.95 10.09
CA ASP A 388 2.85 -25.86 9.71
C ASP A 388 4.19 -25.11 9.71
N CYS A 389 5.09 -25.48 10.63
CA CYS A 389 6.41 -24.87 10.79
C CYS A 389 7.37 -25.04 9.59
N THR A 390 6.97 -25.78 8.56
CA THR A 390 7.70 -25.90 7.29
C THR A 390 7.16 -25.00 6.18
N SER A 391 6.08 -24.26 6.45
CA SER A 391 5.43 -23.34 5.54
C SER A 391 6.11 -21.98 5.53
N SER A 392 6.25 -21.37 4.35
CA SER A 392 6.78 -20.01 4.18
C SER A 392 5.84 -18.87 4.63
N VAL A 393 4.72 -19.23 5.26
CA VAL A 393 3.77 -18.31 5.90
C VAL A 393 3.43 -18.83 7.31
N TYR A 394 4.40 -19.47 7.95
CA TYR A 394 4.24 -20.00 9.30
C TYR A 394 4.09 -18.85 10.29
N ALA A 395 2.95 -18.80 11.00
CA ALA A 395 2.63 -17.72 11.95
C ALA A 395 3.36 -17.83 13.29
N GLY A 396 4.12 -18.90 13.53
CA GLY A 396 4.72 -19.17 14.83
C GLY A 396 3.80 -19.91 15.80
N PRO A 397 4.32 -20.29 16.97
CA PRO A 397 3.59 -21.06 17.98
C PRO A 397 2.45 -20.28 18.66
N SER A 398 2.50 -18.94 18.64
CA SER A 398 1.49 -18.04 19.15
C SER A 398 1.66 -16.64 18.56
N GLU A 399 0.63 -15.80 18.67
CA GLU A 399 0.72 -14.36 18.36
C GLU A 399 1.84 -13.69 19.16
N LEU A 400 2.55 -12.78 18.50
CA LEU A 400 3.68 -12.01 19.02
C LEU A 400 4.74 -12.89 19.71
N SER A 401 4.92 -14.13 19.22
CA SER A 401 5.97 -15.02 19.73
C SER A 401 7.37 -14.53 19.41
N GLU A 402 7.54 -13.79 18.31
CA GLU A 402 8.82 -13.33 17.83
C GLU A 402 9.20 -11.97 18.42
N ALA A 403 10.49 -11.80 18.71
CA ALA A 403 11.03 -10.59 19.30
C ALA A 403 10.89 -9.39 18.37
N GLU A 404 10.98 -9.64 17.07
CA GLU A 404 10.88 -8.66 15.98
C GLU A 404 9.48 -8.05 15.91
N SER A 405 8.42 -8.84 15.70
CA SER A 405 7.03 -8.36 15.67
C SER A 405 6.63 -7.71 17.01
N SER A 406 7.12 -8.28 18.11
CA SER A 406 6.98 -7.73 19.45
C SER A 406 7.67 -6.38 19.68
N ASN A 407 8.70 -6.06 18.92
CA ASN A 407 9.42 -4.80 19.03
C ASN A 407 8.70 -3.70 18.23
N GLU A 408 8.02 -4.05 17.15
CA GLU A 408 7.18 -3.14 16.36
C GLU A 408 5.99 -2.66 17.19
N THR A 409 5.25 -3.58 17.81
CA THR A 409 4.18 -3.25 18.78
C THR A 409 4.71 -2.43 19.94
N TRP A 410 5.89 -2.78 20.49
CA TRP A 410 6.50 -1.97 21.54
C TRP A 410 6.80 -0.53 21.11
N LEU A 411 7.18 -0.28 19.85
CA LEU A 411 7.43 1.07 19.36
C LEU A 411 6.15 1.90 19.37
N THR A 412 5.05 1.38 18.83
CA THR A 412 3.75 2.10 18.78
C THR A 412 3.19 2.32 20.18
N GLU A 413 3.25 1.33 21.06
CA GLU A 413 2.84 1.45 22.48
C GLU A 413 3.70 2.47 23.26
N THR A 414 5.00 2.55 22.96
CA THR A 414 5.94 3.43 23.68
C THR A 414 5.83 4.88 23.23
N PHE A 415 5.53 5.09 21.94
CA PHE A 415 5.43 6.40 21.31
C PHE A 415 4.00 6.61 20.78
N PRO A 416 3.04 6.93 21.67
CA PRO A 416 1.62 7.05 21.33
C PRO A 416 1.30 8.26 20.44
N ASN A 417 2.30 9.08 20.09
CA ASN A 417 2.17 10.13 19.11
C ASN A 417 2.35 9.62 17.67
N ILE A 418 2.73 8.35 17.45
CA ILE A 418 2.76 7.73 16.12
C ILE A 418 1.32 7.64 15.62
N THR A 419 1.02 8.37 14.55
CA THR A 419 -0.30 8.43 13.90
C THR A 419 -0.28 7.84 12.49
N PHE A 420 0.91 7.76 11.89
CA PHE A 420 1.12 7.24 10.54
C PHE A 420 2.15 6.13 10.55
N ALA A 421 1.93 5.07 9.79
CA ALA A 421 2.88 3.98 9.61
C ALA A 421 2.98 3.53 8.14
N MET A 422 4.16 3.05 7.76
CA MET A 422 4.41 2.44 6.45
C MET A 422 5.42 1.29 6.58
N ASN A 423 5.01 0.05 6.33
CA ASN A 423 5.97 -1.02 6.01
C ASN A 423 6.31 -0.99 4.53
N THR A 424 7.54 -1.41 4.21
CA THR A 424 8.00 -1.57 2.84
C THR A 424 8.48 -2.98 2.60
N HIS A 425 7.81 -3.64 1.66
CA HIS A 425 8.06 -4.98 1.16
C HIS A 425 8.57 -4.94 -0.29
N SER A 426 9.03 -6.08 -0.78
CA SER A 426 9.20 -6.34 -2.20
C SER A 426 8.66 -7.73 -2.58
N PHE A 427 7.99 -7.90 -3.72
CA PHE A 427 7.92 -7.02 -4.87
C PHE A 427 6.55 -7.11 -5.55
N GLY A 428 6.27 -6.11 -6.37
CA GLY A 428 5.17 -6.16 -7.33
C GLY A 428 4.41 -4.87 -7.50
N GLY A 429 4.88 -3.72 -7.01
CA GLY A 429 4.22 -2.44 -7.26
C GLY A 429 2.78 -2.42 -6.73
N TYR A 430 2.62 -2.69 -5.44
CA TYR A 430 1.37 -2.55 -4.71
C TYR A 430 1.48 -1.39 -3.72
N PHE A 431 0.34 -0.76 -3.45
CA PHE A 431 0.20 0.29 -2.46
C PHE A 431 -1.08 0.07 -1.67
N MET A 432 -0.98 -0.53 -0.50
CA MET A 432 -2.16 -1.09 0.17
C MET A 432 -2.30 -0.54 1.59
N TRP A 433 -3.43 -0.87 2.20
CA TRP A 433 -3.77 -0.55 3.57
C TRP A 433 -4.74 -1.60 4.13
N SER A 434 -5.07 -1.49 5.41
CA SER A 434 -5.99 -2.39 6.10
C SER A 434 -7.45 -2.26 5.59
N PRO A 435 -8.28 -3.31 5.68
CA PRO A 435 -8.00 -4.63 6.22
C PRO A 435 -7.15 -5.49 5.29
N ALA A 436 -6.31 -6.33 5.89
CA ALA A 436 -5.51 -7.33 5.19
C ALA A 436 -5.95 -8.77 5.45
N ALA A 437 -6.77 -9.04 6.47
CA ALA A 437 -7.28 -10.37 6.76
C ALA A 437 -8.79 -10.55 6.51
N TYR A 438 -9.18 -11.75 6.05
CA TYR A 438 -10.57 -12.23 6.03
C TYR A 438 -10.72 -13.70 6.51
N LEU A 439 -11.92 -14.05 6.96
CA LEU A 439 -12.35 -15.41 7.32
C LEU A 439 -12.61 -16.28 6.06
N PRO A 440 -12.76 -17.62 6.18
CA PRO A 440 -12.96 -18.50 5.02
C PRO A 440 -14.15 -18.15 4.11
N ASP A 441 -15.16 -17.47 4.64
CA ASP A 441 -16.33 -16.97 3.90
C ASP A 441 -16.12 -15.55 3.31
N ARG A 442 -14.89 -15.04 3.38
CA ARG A 442 -14.46 -13.72 2.93
C ARG A 442 -15.02 -12.55 3.74
N THR A 443 -15.58 -12.81 4.93
CA THR A 443 -15.84 -11.75 5.93
C THR A 443 -14.51 -11.16 6.38
N THR A 444 -14.29 -9.87 6.08
CA THR A 444 -13.05 -9.16 6.42
C THR A 444 -13.04 -8.74 7.89
N LEU A 445 -11.90 -8.29 8.40
CA LEU A 445 -11.89 -7.30 9.48
C LEU A 445 -12.77 -6.09 9.09
N PRO A 446 -13.24 -5.27 10.06
CA PRO A 446 -14.00 -4.07 9.75
C PRO A 446 -13.29 -3.25 8.67
N ARG A 447 -14.06 -2.64 7.77
CA ARG A 447 -13.45 -1.74 6.80
C ARG A 447 -13.27 -0.37 7.43
N PRO A 448 -12.30 0.42 6.95
CA PRO A 448 -12.31 1.84 7.19
C PRO A 448 -13.69 2.42 6.92
N ASP A 449 -14.11 3.38 7.72
CA ASP A 449 -15.26 4.20 7.38
C ASP A 449 -15.02 4.97 6.06
N LEU A 450 -16.05 5.68 5.59
CA LEU A 450 -15.99 6.31 4.28
C LEU A 450 -14.91 7.40 4.24
N ALA A 451 -14.83 8.23 5.28
CA ALA A 451 -13.84 9.31 5.36
C ALA A 451 -12.42 8.76 5.37
N THR A 452 -12.14 7.74 6.20
CA THR A 452 -10.83 7.12 6.32
C THR A 452 -10.42 6.47 5.00
N GLU A 453 -11.32 5.74 4.34
CA GLU A 453 -11.06 5.15 3.01
C GLU A 453 -10.78 6.24 1.96
N GLN A 454 -11.54 7.34 1.97
CA GLN A 454 -11.29 8.48 1.08
C GLN A 454 -9.94 9.13 1.37
N TYR A 455 -9.57 9.24 2.64
CA TYR A 455 -8.30 9.79 3.08
C TYR A 455 -7.14 8.92 2.61
N PHE A 456 -7.26 7.59 2.72
CA PHE A 456 -6.28 6.67 2.13
C PHE A 456 -6.08 6.92 0.64
N PHE A 457 -7.15 7.05 -0.15
CA PHE A 457 -7.03 7.37 -1.58
C PHE A 457 -6.44 8.76 -1.84
N GLN A 458 -6.86 9.78 -1.10
CA GLN A 458 -6.38 11.16 -1.25
C GLN A 458 -4.88 11.27 -0.92
N ALA A 459 -4.45 10.67 0.19
CA ALA A 459 -3.05 10.59 0.59
C ALA A 459 -2.22 9.77 -0.42
N SER A 460 -2.78 8.66 -0.93
CA SER A 460 -2.13 7.82 -1.94
C SER A 460 -1.74 8.62 -3.18
N GLU A 461 -2.57 9.57 -3.65
CA GLU A 461 -2.24 10.39 -4.83
C GLU A 461 -0.93 11.17 -4.62
N THR A 462 -0.73 11.81 -3.47
CA THR A 462 0.52 12.50 -3.14
C THR A 462 1.71 11.53 -3.13
N ILE A 463 1.55 10.40 -2.45
CA ILE A 463 2.62 9.40 -2.25
C ILE A 463 3.03 8.78 -3.59
N LEU A 464 2.05 8.35 -4.39
CA LEU A 464 2.28 7.73 -5.69
C LEU A 464 2.82 8.72 -6.73
N SER A 465 2.40 10.00 -6.66
CA SER A 465 2.99 11.05 -7.49
C SER A 465 4.46 11.30 -7.16
N ARG A 466 4.86 11.22 -5.89
CA ARG A 466 6.28 11.29 -5.49
C ARG A 466 7.11 10.13 -6.06
N ILE A 467 6.57 8.93 -6.05
CA ILE A 467 7.18 7.73 -6.67
C ILE A 467 7.37 7.99 -8.16
N LYS A 468 6.30 8.38 -8.85
CA LYS A 468 6.29 8.69 -10.28
C LYS A 468 7.31 9.77 -10.67
N GLU A 469 7.53 10.75 -9.81
CA GLU A 469 8.44 11.88 -10.06
C GLU A 469 9.87 11.44 -10.46
N TYR A 470 10.36 10.33 -9.92
CA TYR A 470 11.74 9.91 -10.12
C TYR A 470 12.03 9.49 -11.57
N ARG A 471 11.34 8.46 -12.05
CA ARG A 471 11.57 7.86 -13.37
C ARG A 471 10.31 7.65 -14.21
N GLY A 472 9.15 8.08 -13.73
CA GLY A 472 7.87 7.98 -14.43
C GLY A 472 7.12 6.67 -14.19
N THR A 473 7.60 5.77 -13.34
CA THR A 473 6.89 4.53 -12.98
C THR A 473 5.64 4.84 -12.17
N VAL A 474 4.55 4.12 -12.42
CA VAL A 474 3.28 4.34 -11.71
C VAL A 474 2.76 3.04 -11.12
N VAL A 475 2.58 3.01 -9.79
CA VAL A 475 1.83 1.94 -9.12
C VAL A 475 0.37 1.95 -9.60
N TRP A 476 -0.15 0.79 -9.98
CA TRP A 476 -1.40 0.72 -10.74
C TRP A 476 -2.65 0.96 -9.87
N PRO A 477 -3.71 1.57 -10.44
CA PRO A 477 -5.04 1.63 -9.84
C PRO A 477 -5.54 0.31 -9.27
N GLY A 478 -5.38 -0.78 -10.03
CA GLY A 478 -5.83 -2.13 -9.63
C GLY A 478 -4.98 -2.78 -8.54
N ARG A 479 -3.84 -2.18 -8.18
CA ARG A 479 -2.92 -2.61 -7.11
C ARG A 479 -2.89 -1.65 -5.92
N THR A 480 -3.83 -0.70 -5.90
CA THR A 480 -3.97 0.30 -4.84
C THR A 480 -5.33 0.19 -4.15
N GLY A 481 -5.35 -0.03 -2.84
CA GLY A 481 -6.57 -0.25 -2.06
C GLY A 481 -6.33 -1.12 -0.83
N PRO A 482 -7.38 -1.48 -0.08
CA PRO A 482 -7.28 -2.47 0.99
C PRO A 482 -6.61 -3.76 0.49
N VAL A 483 -5.72 -4.36 1.28
CA VAL A 483 -4.98 -5.59 0.91
C VAL A 483 -5.94 -6.70 0.48
N VAL A 484 -7.07 -6.87 1.19
CA VAL A 484 -8.11 -7.85 0.82
C VAL A 484 -8.79 -7.57 -0.53
N ASP A 485 -8.68 -6.37 -1.09
CA ASP A 485 -9.29 -5.99 -2.37
C ASP A 485 -8.35 -6.16 -3.56
N VAL A 486 -7.05 -5.96 -3.35
CA VAL A 486 -6.09 -5.92 -4.46
C VAL A 486 -5.14 -7.11 -4.48
N LEU A 487 -4.98 -7.81 -3.35
CA LEU A 487 -4.04 -8.93 -3.20
C LEU A 487 -4.74 -10.21 -2.73
N TYR A 488 -4.55 -10.61 -1.46
CA TYR A 488 -5.12 -11.80 -0.82
C TYR A 488 -5.11 -11.61 0.70
N SER A 489 -5.85 -12.46 1.43
CA SER A 489 -5.86 -12.38 2.91
C SER A 489 -4.50 -12.74 3.50
N ALA A 490 -3.98 -11.89 4.37
CA ALA A 490 -2.73 -12.05 5.10
C ALA A 490 -3.01 -12.03 6.62
N ALA A 491 -3.41 -13.17 7.19
CA ALA A 491 -3.70 -13.25 8.62
C ALA A 491 -2.47 -12.93 9.48
N GLY A 492 -2.64 -12.06 10.49
CA GLY A 492 -1.58 -11.67 11.44
C GLY A 492 -0.49 -10.78 10.85
N ASN A 493 -0.85 -9.80 10.02
CA ASN A 493 0.09 -8.86 9.39
C ASN A 493 0.27 -7.57 10.23
N SER A 494 1.41 -6.89 10.06
CA SER A 494 1.73 -5.65 10.80
C SER A 494 0.81 -4.48 10.49
N GLY A 495 0.31 -4.37 9.25
CA GLY A 495 -0.62 -3.31 8.85
C GLY A 495 -1.95 -3.36 9.60
N ASP A 496 -2.53 -4.56 9.74
CA ASP A 496 -3.73 -4.75 10.57
C ASP A 496 -3.39 -4.52 12.06
N GLU A 497 -2.27 -5.01 12.58
CA GLU A 497 -1.88 -4.76 13.98
C GLU A 497 -1.85 -3.25 14.29
N HIS A 498 -1.23 -2.44 13.45
CA HIS A 498 -1.13 -1.00 13.69
C HIS A 498 -2.45 -0.25 13.44
N PHE A 499 -3.25 -0.70 12.46
CA PHE A 499 -4.52 -0.04 12.17
C PHE A 499 -5.52 -0.21 13.32
N TYR A 500 -5.62 -1.40 13.91
CA TYR A 500 -6.63 -1.73 14.92
C TYR A 500 -6.10 -1.79 16.38
N ASP A 501 -4.78 -1.76 16.58
CA ASP A 501 -4.02 -1.83 17.85
C ASP A 501 -4.81 -2.27 19.10
N ASP A 502 -5.56 -1.35 19.73
CA ASP A 502 -6.23 -1.58 21.02
C ASP A 502 -7.63 -2.22 20.89
N GLU A 503 -8.40 -1.87 19.85
CA GLU A 503 -9.76 -2.37 19.59
C GLU A 503 -10.05 -2.50 18.09
N VAL A 504 -10.62 -3.62 17.67
CA VAL A 504 -11.01 -3.85 16.27
C VAL A 504 -12.25 -3.02 15.91
N THR A 505 -12.02 -1.78 15.44
CA THR A 505 -13.02 -0.79 14.99
C THR A 505 -12.87 -0.45 13.50
N ASP A 506 -13.77 0.40 12.98
CA ASP A 506 -13.70 0.97 11.63
C ASP A 506 -12.89 2.28 11.55
N GLU A 507 -12.53 2.88 12.69
CA GLU A 507 -11.59 4.00 12.80
C GLU A 507 -10.16 3.49 13.06
N PRO A 508 -9.12 4.13 12.47
CA PRO A 508 -7.72 3.76 12.68
C PRO A 508 -7.16 4.28 14.01
N ASP A 509 -6.40 3.44 14.72
CA ASP A 509 -5.45 3.91 15.73
C ASP A 509 -4.22 4.54 15.07
N ILE A 510 -3.75 3.92 13.98
CA ILE A 510 -2.66 4.41 13.14
C ILE A 510 -3.07 4.26 11.67
N TYR A 511 -2.90 5.32 10.88
CA TYR A 511 -3.01 5.25 9.43
C TYR A 511 -1.83 4.45 8.88
N ALA A 512 -2.05 3.16 8.65
CA ALA A 512 -1.04 2.21 8.20
C ALA A 512 -1.20 1.89 6.71
N TRP A 513 -0.12 2.14 5.96
CA TRP A 513 0.03 1.69 4.57
C TRP A 513 1.10 0.62 4.46
N ASP A 514 1.10 -0.06 3.32
CA ASP A 514 2.18 -0.93 2.89
C ASP A 514 2.62 -0.64 1.44
N PHE A 515 3.92 -0.77 1.21
CA PHE A 515 4.53 -0.76 -0.12
C PHE A 515 4.94 -2.16 -0.54
N GLU A 516 4.70 -2.50 -1.80
CA GLU A 516 5.51 -3.50 -2.51
C GLU A 516 6.32 -2.76 -3.58
N VAL A 517 7.64 -2.64 -3.40
CA VAL A 517 8.49 -1.98 -4.39
C VAL A 517 8.53 -2.79 -5.69
N GLY A 518 8.99 -2.16 -6.78
CA GLY A 518 9.18 -2.87 -8.03
C GLY A 518 7.90 -3.03 -8.85
N THR A 519 7.48 -1.93 -9.47
CA THR A 519 6.29 -1.94 -10.32
C THR A 519 6.60 -2.57 -11.69
N PRO A 520 5.77 -3.49 -12.21
CA PRO A 520 5.99 -4.05 -13.54
C PRO A 520 5.88 -2.99 -14.63
N LEU A 521 6.67 -3.17 -15.69
CA LEU A 521 6.69 -2.29 -16.86
C LEU A 521 6.10 -3.01 -18.07
N TRP A 522 5.49 -2.28 -18.99
CA TRP A 522 4.94 -2.80 -20.23
C TRP A 522 6.04 -2.94 -21.28
N ASP A 523 6.18 -4.13 -21.85
CA ASP A 523 7.02 -4.35 -23.03
C ASP A 523 6.15 -4.29 -24.31
N GLU A 524 6.25 -3.16 -25.02
CA GLU A 524 5.56 -2.95 -26.29
C GLU A 524 5.90 -4.01 -27.35
N THR A 525 7.10 -4.60 -27.31
CA THR A 525 7.54 -5.59 -28.31
C THR A 525 6.84 -6.93 -28.10
N THR A 526 6.74 -7.37 -26.85
CA THR A 526 6.13 -8.66 -26.50
C THR A 526 4.65 -8.57 -26.19
N GLN A 527 4.13 -7.34 -26.01
CA GLN A 527 2.76 -7.05 -25.60
C GLN A 527 2.41 -7.77 -24.29
N GLN A 528 3.37 -7.77 -23.36
CA GLN A 528 3.30 -8.42 -22.06
C GLN A 528 3.84 -7.46 -20.99
N TRP A 529 3.37 -7.64 -19.76
CA TRP A 529 3.96 -7.00 -18.60
C TRP A 529 5.29 -7.68 -18.29
N ASP A 530 6.37 -6.91 -18.34
CA ASP A 530 7.68 -7.29 -17.83
C ASP A 530 7.69 -7.18 -16.30
N THR A 531 7.34 -8.31 -15.72
CA THR A 531 7.39 -8.63 -14.29
C THR A 531 8.82 -8.84 -13.80
N SER A 532 9.78 -9.08 -14.70
CA SER A 532 11.20 -9.23 -14.32
C SER A 532 11.95 -7.89 -14.25
N ALA A 533 11.56 -6.90 -15.06
CA ALA A 533 12.10 -5.54 -15.04
C ALA A 533 11.67 -4.74 -13.81
N GLY A 534 10.51 -5.05 -13.23
CA GLY A 534 10.08 -4.54 -11.93
C GLY A 534 10.89 -5.09 -10.75
N GLY A 535 11.82 -6.01 -10.98
CA GLY A 535 12.74 -6.53 -9.97
C GLY A 535 12.15 -7.66 -9.13
N PHE A 536 12.87 -8.78 -9.09
CA PHE A 536 12.65 -9.86 -8.11
C PHE A 536 12.95 -9.36 -6.68
N PHE A 537 12.81 -10.16 -5.62
CA PHE A 537 13.06 -9.69 -4.24
C PHE A 537 14.43 -8.98 -4.03
N TRP A 538 15.42 -9.34 -4.86
CA TRP A 538 16.73 -8.71 -4.98
C TRP A 538 17.02 -8.45 -6.49
N PRO A 539 16.59 -7.31 -7.07
CA PRO A 539 16.99 -6.99 -8.44
C PRO A 539 18.51 -6.76 -8.52
N ASP A 540 19.09 -6.78 -9.73
CA ASP A 540 20.48 -6.35 -9.92
C ASP A 540 20.66 -4.93 -9.36
N PHE A 541 21.59 -4.79 -8.43
CA PHE A 541 21.76 -3.55 -7.68
C PHE A 541 22.00 -2.34 -8.58
N GLU A 542 22.88 -2.46 -9.59
CA GLU A 542 23.32 -1.32 -10.40
C GLU A 542 22.25 -0.83 -11.38
N THR A 543 21.45 -1.77 -11.91
CA THR A 543 20.49 -1.47 -12.97
C THR A 543 19.11 -1.15 -12.44
N GLU A 544 18.68 -1.76 -11.34
CA GLU A 544 17.30 -1.65 -10.87
C GLU A 544 17.18 -1.46 -9.35
N GLY A 545 17.94 -2.19 -8.52
CA GLY A 545 17.84 -2.08 -7.06
C GLY A 545 18.09 -0.67 -6.50
N PHE A 546 19.13 0.01 -7.00
CA PHE A 546 19.37 1.40 -6.66
C PHE A 546 18.23 2.32 -7.13
N GLN A 547 17.67 2.09 -8.32
CA GLN A 547 16.61 2.95 -8.87
C GLN A 547 15.32 2.81 -8.07
N GLN A 548 14.95 1.58 -7.69
CA GLN A 548 13.80 1.33 -6.81
C GLN A 548 13.99 1.98 -5.44
N ALA A 549 15.18 1.88 -4.85
CA ALA A 549 15.47 2.53 -3.58
C ALA A 549 15.25 4.06 -3.66
N MET A 550 15.68 4.70 -4.75
CA MET A 550 15.49 6.15 -4.93
C MET A 550 14.03 6.54 -5.17
N GLU A 551 13.33 5.75 -5.98
CA GLU A 551 11.92 5.90 -6.34
C GLU A 551 11.02 5.80 -5.10
N PHE A 552 11.19 4.76 -4.29
CA PHE A 552 10.36 4.56 -3.10
C PHE A 552 10.81 5.40 -1.89
N ALA A 553 12.06 5.88 -1.87
CA ALA A 553 12.46 6.95 -0.93
C ALA A 553 11.73 8.28 -1.22
N ASN A 554 11.33 8.54 -2.48
CA ASN A 554 10.40 9.64 -2.75
C ASN A 554 9.01 9.34 -2.17
N GLY A 555 8.52 8.11 -2.29
CA GLY A 555 7.26 7.67 -1.67
C GLY A 555 7.25 7.89 -0.15
N TRP A 556 8.35 7.55 0.52
CA TRP A 556 8.53 7.83 1.96
C TRP A 556 8.53 9.33 2.27
N TYR A 557 9.09 10.17 1.42
CA TYR A 557 8.90 11.63 1.51
C TYR A 557 7.42 12.04 1.35
N GLY A 558 6.68 11.37 0.46
CA GLY A 558 5.26 11.60 0.24
C GLY A 558 4.42 11.35 1.49
N ILE A 559 4.64 10.24 2.21
CA ILE A 559 3.90 9.98 3.47
C ILE A 559 4.27 11.01 4.55
N LEU A 560 5.53 11.46 4.61
CA LEU A 560 5.91 12.53 5.53
C LEU A 560 5.19 13.86 5.18
N GLU A 561 5.02 14.17 3.90
CA GLU A 561 4.23 15.32 3.46
C GLU A 561 2.75 15.19 3.84
N VAL A 562 2.16 14.00 3.68
CA VAL A 562 0.79 13.68 4.11
C VAL A 562 0.64 13.85 5.62
N ALA A 563 1.52 13.24 6.42
CA ALA A 563 1.48 13.32 7.87
C ALA A 563 1.64 14.78 8.36
N ARG A 564 2.49 15.56 7.70
CA ARG A 564 2.63 16.99 8.02
C ARG A 564 1.39 17.79 7.63
N ALA A 565 0.78 17.51 6.47
CA ALA A 565 -0.46 18.16 6.06
C ALA A 565 -1.55 17.92 7.12
N TYR A 566 -1.75 16.67 7.52
CA TYR A 566 -2.64 16.29 8.62
C TYR A 566 -2.33 17.04 9.93
N ALA A 567 -1.06 17.05 10.36
CA ALA A 567 -0.64 17.68 11.61
C ALA A 567 -0.84 19.20 11.67
N THR A 568 -1.03 19.84 10.51
CA THR A 568 -1.15 21.30 10.39
C THR A 568 -2.47 21.73 9.77
N ASP A 569 -3.41 20.81 9.65
CA ASP A 569 -4.72 21.06 9.07
C ASP A 569 -5.67 21.68 10.11
N ASP A 570 -5.96 22.96 9.92
CA ASP A 570 -6.92 23.74 10.72
C ASP A 570 -8.11 24.19 9.85
N ASP A 571 -8.23 23.70 8.60
CA ASP A 571 -9.23 24.13 7.63
C ASP A 571 -10.42 23.16 7.62
N ALA A 572 -11.62 23.65 7.94
CA ALA A 572 -12.80 22.78 7.96
C ALA A 572 -13.27 22.39 6.56
N PRO A 573 -13.75 21.15 6.37
CA PRO A 573 -14.25 20.69 5.09
C PRO A 573 -15.55 21.43 4.73
N THR A 574 -15.88 21.41 3.45
CA THR A 574 -17.18 21.85 2.94
C THR A 574 -17.90 20.71 2.26
N SER A 575 -19.22 20.67 2.36
CA SER A 575 -20.03 19.61 1.75
C SER A 575 -21.25 20.15 1.00
N THR A 576 -21.63 19.45 -0.07
CA THR A 576 -22.86 19.72 -0.82
C THR A 576 -23.63 18.43 -1.08
N ALA A 577 -24.92 18.56 -1.37
CA ALA A 577 -25.79 17.45 -1.73
C ALA A 577 -26.37 17.67 -3.14
N ASN A 578 -26.53 16.60 -3.92
CA ASN A 578 -27.03 16.64 -5.31
C ASN A 578 -28.54 16.97 -5.44
N VAL A 579 -29.12 17.66 -4.46
CA VAL A 579 -30.53 18.03 -4.40
C VAL A 579 -30.72 19.52 -4.19
N ASP A 580 -31.72 20.10 -4.87
CA ASP A 580 -32.05 21.51 -4.71
C ASP A 580 -32.64 21.78 -3.32
N GLU A 581 -32.32 22.93 -2.70
CA GLU A 581 -32.81 23.34 -1.37
C GLU A 581 -34.33 23.15 -1.16
N ARG A 582 -35.11 23.25 -2.25
CA ARG A 582 -36.57 23.07 -2.28
C ARG A 582 -37.05 22.22 -3.47
N GLY A 583 -36.24 21.24 -3.89
CA GLY A 583 -36.53 20.35 -5.00
C GLY A 583 -37.86 19.58 -4.81
N VAL A 584 -38.53 19.30 -5.93
CA VAL A 584 -39.75 18.49 -5.96
C VAL A 584 -39.56 17.39 -7.01
N TYR A 585 -39.62 16.15 -6.55
CA TYR A 585 -39.27 14.96 -7.31
C TYR A 585 -40.51 14.08 -7.52
N ASP A 586 -40.54 13.33 -8.62
CA ASP A 586 -41.70 12.50 -9.01
C ASP A 586 -41.61 11.05 -8.49
N GLY A 587 -40.62 10.75 -7.65
CA GLY A 587 -40.40 9.44 -7.02
C GLY A 587 -39.30 9.50 -5.95
N PRO A 588 -38.92 8.35 -5.37
CA PRO A 588 -37.80 8.25 -4.44
C PRO A 588 -36.53 8.89 -4.98
N VAL A 589 -35.75 9.51 -4.09
CA VAL A 589 -34.55 10.29 -4.42
C VAL A 589 -33.33 9.68 -3.75
N ASP A 590 -32.26 9.48 -4.51
CA ASP A 590 -30.94 9.12 -4.00
C ASP A 590 -30.13 10.41 -3.80
N VAL A 591 -29.87 10.74 -2.54
CA VAL A 591 -29.06 11.90 -2.19
C VAL A 591 -27.60 11.46 -2.08
N PHE A 592 -26.76 12.04 -2.93
CA PHE A 592 -25.31 11.91 -2.89
C PHE A 592 -24.70 13.18 -2.34
N PHE A 593 -23.56 13.04 -1.67
CA PHE A 593 -22.80 14.15 -1.14
C PHE A 593 -21.45 14.26 -1.83
N GLU A 594 -20.97 15.49 -1.95
CA GLU A 594 -19.63 15.84 -2.39
C GLU A 594 -18.97 16.67 -1.30
N THR A 595 -17.72 16.39 -0.98
CA THR A 595 -16.91 17.09 0.03
C THR A 595 -15.67 17.72 -0.63
N SER A 596 -15.11 18.75 -0.02
CA SER A 596 -13.86 19.39 -0.50
C SER A 596 -12.61 18.56 -0.27
N GLU A 597 -12.68 17.59 0.64
CA GLU A 597 -11.64 16.63 1.00
C GLU A 597 -12.28 15.39 1.65
N ALA A 598 -11.47 14.39 1.99
CA ALA A 598 -11.93 13.24 2.77
C ALA A 598 -12.60 13.69 4.06
N ALA A 599 -13.90 13.39 4.19
CA ALA A 599 -14.69 13.83 5.34
C ALA A 599 -15.92 12.96 5.57
N GLU A 600 -16.22 12.71 6.83
CA GLU A 600 -17.36 11.91 7.28
C GLU A 600 -18.60 12.80 7.34
N ILE A 601 -19.73 12.32 6.81
CA ILE A 601 -20.98 13.08 6.79
C ILE A 601 -21.99 12.49 7.78
N TYR A 602 -22.22 13.22 8.86
CA TYR A 602 -23.24 12.91 9.86
C TYR A 602 -24.57 13.52 9.46
N TYR A 603 -25.64 12.72 9.38
CA TYR A 603 -26.92 13.20 8.87
C TYR A 603 -28.15 12.73 9.65
N THR A 604 -29.24 13.50 9.52
CA THR A 604 -30.58 13.14 10.01
C THR A 604 -31.62 13.44 8.93
N ILE A 605 -32.62 12.56 8.78
CA ILE A 605 -33.70 12.70 7.78
C ILE A 605 -35.03 13.18 8.37
N ASP A 606 -35.17 13.14 9.69
CA ASP A 606 -36.39 13.50 10.42
C ASP A 606 -36.45 14.99 10.82
N GLY A 607 -35.40 15.76 10.49
CA GLY A 607 -35.26 17.17 10.86
C GLY A 607 -34.81 17.41 12.31
N SER A 608 -34.37 16.36 13.01
CA SER A 608 -33.60 16.50 14.23
C SER A 608 -32.24 17.17 13.93
N ARG A 609 -31.40 17.31 14.94
CA ARG A 609 -30.10 17.96 14.79
C ARG A 609 -29.08 16.82 14.79
N PRO A 610 -28.26 16.67 13.73
CA PRO A 610 -27.24 15.64 13.74
C PRO A 610 -26.18 15.95 14.81
N ASP A 611 -25.63 14.93 15.42
CA ASP A 611 -24.58 14.93 16.43
C ASP A 611 -23.65 13.73 16.19
N TRP A 612 -22.70 13.49 17.08
CA TRP A 612 -21.74 12.38 16.96
C TRP A 612 -22.40 10.99 16.98
N ASP A 613 -23.62 10.87 17.49
CA ASP A 613 -24.38 9.60 17.50
C ASP A 613 -25.26 9.43 16.24
N SER A 614 -25.22 10.39 15.33
CA SER A 614 -26.07 10.37 14.14
C SER A 614 -25.52 9.41 13.08
N PRO A 615 -26.39 8.80 12.25
CA PRO A 615 -25.95 7.97 11.15
C PRO A 615 -24.99 8.72 10.21
N THR A 616 -23.98 8.01 9.73
CA THR A 616 -23.05 8.54 8.75
C THR A 616 -23.25 7.93 7.36
N VAL A 617 -22.73 8.60 6.33
CA VAL A 617 -22.78 8.10 4.95
C VAL A 617 -21.84 6.90 4.81
N GLN A 618 -22.40 5.74 4.51
CA GLN A 618 -21.66 4.49 4.43
C GLN A 618 -21.01 4.29 3.06
N GLN A 619 -20.02 3.41 2.96
CA GLN A 619 -19.44 2.97 1.69
C GLN A 619 -20.40 2.03 0.91
N ASP A 620 -20.47 2.12 -0.44
CA ASP A 620 -21.27 1.22 -1.30
C ASP A 620 -20.52 -0.10 -1.62
N GLY A 621 -20.08 -0.79 -0.58
CA GLY A 621 -19.38 -2.08 -0.65
C GLY A 621 -17.94 -2.00 -1.15
N VAL A 622 -17.41 -3.15 -1.60
CA VAL A 622 -16.00 -3.31 -2.03
C VAL A 622 -15.61 -2.28 -3.10
N ARG A 623 -14.61 -1.44 -2.77
CA ARG A 623 -14.11 -0.34 -3.61
C ARG A 623 -15.21 0.63 -4.10
N GLY A 624 -16.34 0.65 -3.40
CA GLY A 624 -17.46 1.53 -3.69
C GLY A 624 -17.20 2.94 -3.15
N GLY A 625 -17.83 3.92 -3.79
CA GLY A 625 -17.89 5.29 -3.27
C GLY A 625 -18.95 5.45 -2.17
N PRO A 626 -19.34 6.69 -1.83
CA PRO A 626 -20.41 6.97 -0.88
C PRO A 626 -21.74 6.35 -1.33
N ALA A 627 -22.37 5.59 -0.46
CA ALA A 627 -23.72 5.08 -0.66
C ALA A 627 -24.73 6.23 -0.59
N PRO A 628 -25.78 6.25 -1.44
CA PRO A 628 -26.76 7.31 -1.39
C PRO A 628 -27.65 7.23 -0.16
N VAL A 629 -28.02 8.40 0.38
CA VAL A 629 -29.11 8.50 1.36
C VAL A 629 -30.44 8.45 0.62
N ARG A 630 -31.09 7.28 0.66
CA ARG A 630 -32.37 7.04 -0.02
C ARG A 630 -33.54 7.72 0.70
N ILE A 631 -34.15 8.70 0.04
CA ILE A 631 -35.35 9.37 0.51
C ILE A 631 -36.60 8.80 -0.18
N THR A 632 -37.57 8.35 0.61
CA THR A 632 -38.83 7.76 0.11
C THR A 632 -40.09 8.46 0.60
N GLU A 633 -40.00 9.29 1.64
CA GLU A 633 -41.17 9.97 2.21
C GLU A 633 -41.53 11.25 1.43
N ASP A 634 -42.84 11.54 1.35
CA ASP A 634 -43.43 12.71 0.67
C ASP A 634 -42.74 14.04 1.00
N ARG A 635 -42.22 14.17 2.24
CA ARG A 635 -41.50 15.35 2.69
C ARG A 635 -40.47 14.99 3.76
N THR A 636 -39.20 15.05 3.36
CA THR A 636 -38.06 14.75 4.24
C THR A 636 -37.25 16.01 4.50
N LYS A 637 -36.83 16.22 5.76
CA LYS A 637 -35.92 17.31 6.12
C LYS A 637 -34.56 16.72 6.43
N LEU A 638 -33.70 16.71 5.42
CA LEU A 638 -32.33 16.26 5.53
C LEU A 638 -31.46 17.37 6.13
N GLN A 639 -30.68 17.04 7.16
CA GLN A 639 -29.73 17.94 7.81
C GLN A 639 -28.42 17.20 8.05
N TRP A 640 -27.29 17.85 7.82
CA TRP A 640 -25.98 17.21 7.92
C TRP A 640 -24.85 18.21 8.26
N PHE A 641 -23.70 17.68 8.66
CA PHE A 641 -22.42 18.36 8.74
C PHE A 641 -21.31 17.39 8.32
N ALA A 642 -20.20 17.90 7.82
CA ALA A 642 -19.00 17.13 7.52
C ALA A 642 -17.90 17.36 8.57
N VAL A 643 -17.05 16.35 8.78
CA VAL A 643 -15.85 16.40 9.63
C VAL A 643 -14.71 15.71 8.89
N ASP A 644 -13.55 16.36 8.80
CA ASP A 644 -12.35 15.77 8.19
C ASP A 644 -11.58 14.88 9.18
N GLU A 645 -10.52 14.23 8.72
CA GLU A 645 -9.68 13.36 9.56
C GLU A 645 -8.86 14.11 10.62
N ALA A 646 -8.64 15.42 10.43
CA ALA A 646 -8.02 16.27 11.44
C ALA A 646 -9.00 16.69 12.55
N GLY A 647 -10.30 16.40 12.38
CA GLY A 647 -11.37 16.69 13.32
C GLY A 647 -11.99 18.09 13.15
N ASN A 648 -11.71 18.79 12.05
CA ASN A 648 -12.31 20.10 11.80
C ASN A 648 -13.77 19.93 11.35
N VAL A 649 -14.66 20.66 12.01
CA VAL A 649 -16.10 20.56 11.78
C VAL A 649 -16.59 21.65 10.83
N GLU A 650 -17.27 21.23 9.77
CA GLU A 650 -17.81 22.12 8.73
C GLU A 650 -18.63 23.28 9.32
N GLY A 651 -18.40 24.48 8.78
CA GLY A 651 -19.21 25.66 9.06
C GLY A 651 -19.16 26.17 10.52
N GLY A 652 -18.21 25.66 11.32
CA GLY A 652 -18.15 25.93 12.77
C GLY A 652 -19.39 25.43 13.51
N TYR A 653 -20.00 24.36 13.00
CA TYR A 653 -21.05 23.65 13.68
C TYR A 653 -20.50 23.01 14.96
N ASP A 654 -21.31 23.01 16.02
CA ASP A 654 -20.95 22.45 17.32
C ASP A 654 -21.90 21.26 17.53
N PRO A 655 -21.46 19.98 17.34
CA PRO A 655 -22.28 18.78 17.46
C PRO A 655 -22.71 18.43 18.91
N ASP A 656 -22.03 18.97 19.92
CA ASP A 656 -22.40 18.84 21.34
C ASP A 656 -23.33 19.97 21.83
N GLY A 657 -23.41 21.04 21.04
CA GLY A 657 -24.18 22.23 21.35
C GLY A 657 -25.70 22.09 21.21
N THR A 658 -26.36 23.25 21.24
CA THR A 658 -27.82 23.36 21.04
C THR A 658 -28.20 24.26 19.87
N ARG A 659 -27.20 24.87 19.23
CA ARG A 659 -27.38 25.82 18.13
C ARG A 659 -27.29 25.07 16.80
N ARG A 660 -27.95 25.60 15.77
CA ARG A 660 -27.93 25.08 14.38
C ARG A 660 -27.12 25.99 13.44
N HIS A 661 -26.22 26.80 14.00
CA HIS A 661 -25.32 27.66 13.22
C HIS A 661 -24.30 26.75 12.51
N GLY A 662 -24.02 26.98 11.22
CA GLY A 662 -23.09 26.16 10.45
C GLY A 662 -23.66 24.85 9.90
N LEU A 663 -24.89 24.48 10.27
CA LEU A 663 -25.51 23.22 9.86
C LEU A 663 -26.13 23.29 8.46
N ASN A 664 -25.80 22.32 7.59
CA ASN A 664 -26.40 22.18 6.28
C ASN A 664 -27.81 21.58 6.36
N GLN A 665 -28.71 21.99 5.45
CA GLN A 665 -30.08 21.46 5.40
C GLN A 665 -30.75 21.62 4.03
N VAL A 666 -31.56 20.64 3.67
CA VAL A 666 -32.43 20.64 2.48
C VAL A 666 -33.80 20.05 2.81
N THR A 667 -34.84 20.48 2.09
CA THR A 667 -36.16 19.82 2.16
C THR A 667 -36.47 19.17 0.82
N VAL A 668 -36.44 17.84 0.81
CA VAL A 668 -36.79 17.02 -0.35
C VAL A 668 -38.29 16.71 -0.29
N LYS A 669 -38.99 16.91 -1.42
CA LYS A 669 -40.41 16.60 -1.56
C LYS A 669 -40.64 15.61 -2.69
N ILE A 670 -41.41 14.57 -2.43
CA ILE A 670 -41.84 13.58 -3.41
C ILE A 670 -43.33 13.78 -3.69
N ARG A 671 -43.74 13.73 -4.96
CA ARG A 671 -45.12 14.00 -5.40
C ARG A 671 -46.06 12.82 -5.34
#